data_AF-A0A9P8JJ78-F1
#
_entry.id   AF-A0A9P8JJ78-F1
#
_cell.length_a   1.000
_cell.length_b   1.000
_cell.length_c   1.000
_cell.angle_alpha   90.00
_cell.angle_beta   90.00
_cell.angle_gamma   90.00
#
_symmetry.space_group_name_H-M   'P 1'
#
loop_
_entity.id
_entity.type
_entity.pdbx_description
1 polymer ?
#
loop_
_entity_poly.entity_id
_entity_poly.type
_entity_poly.pdbx_seq_one_letter_code
_entity_poly.pdbx_strand_id
1 'polypeptide(L)'
;TLVIADDLHMIGGHNGYVYETVVSRSHAISKQLENGLRIIGLSASLANARDVGEWFGASKHTIFNFSPQYRQIPLELHIQPFTIPHFPSLMLAMVKPVYQSITQLPAGQPAMVFVPNRKQVRATAIDLLATCVADDQENRFLNANLEDISSVLEKINERALAESLSHGIGYFHEALSPFDKRAVEHFFKAGAIQVMLVSRDCAWEVQTPAHMVIVMGTQFFEGREHRYIDYPISEILQMLGKAGRPMEDKKARGVLMCPAVKRDYYKKFLTEALPVESQLQAFLHDVFVTEISTKTIEDTQDAINWFTYTYFYRRLMANPSFYGLTDTTQDAFNYHLSELIESTLKDLTDANIIEVDEEDDGSITPLNAAMIAGYYNISFITMQTFLLSLKKTTKLKGILEIVTAATEFEDIQTRRHEERILSRIYDRVPVKLAEVNFESPHFKAFILLQAHFSRMQLPVDLAKDQELILKKVLVLLSACVDVLSSEAHLNAMSAMEMSQMVVQSMWDRDSPLKQIPHFEPEVIEAVNSNGINDIFEFMDAMDPSENPNYEKLVKSMGLTNQQLGDAARFTNERYPNVELNFELEDAENVVAGEPSFINVSIERDVDEDQEPNLTVHAPFYPAQKTENWWLVVGEESTKNLLSIKKVTIGRELKVRLDFTVPTPGKHDLTLFLMSDSYVGVDQAPTFSVEAAEGEEEDEDEEMEE
;
A
#
# COMPACT_ATOMS: atom_id res chain seq x y z
N THR A 1 -5.92 5.86 -26.60
CA THR A 1 -7.06 5.69 -27.54
C THR A 1 -8.26 5.00 -26.92
N LEU A 2 -8.08 4.12 -25.92
CA LEU A 2 -9.17 3.43 -25.21
C LEU A 2 -8.87 3.38 -23.70
N VAL A 3 -9.88 3.66 -22.87
CA VAL A 3 -9.90 3.38 -21.43
C VAL A 3 -11.05 2.42 -21.15
N ILE A 4 -10.78 1.35 -20.41
CA ILE A 4 -11.80 0.42 -19.91
C ILE A 4 -11.84 0.56 -18.39
N ALA A 5 -12.99 0.99 -17.88
CA ALA A 5 -13.25 1.11 -16.46
C ALA A 5 -14.12 -0.07 -16.03
N ASP A 6 -13.49 -1.15 -15.55
CA ASP A 6 -14.19 -2.34 -15.06
C ASP A 6 -14.71 -2.17 -13.63
N ASP A 7 -15.76 -2.91 -13.28
CA ASP A 7 -16.42 -2.83 -11.96
C ASP A 7 -16.76 -1.41 -11.50
N LEU A 8 -17.23 -0.55 -12.40
CA LEU A 8 -17.47 0.88 -12.15
C LEU A 8 -18.46 1.17 -11.00
N HIS A 9 -19.32 0.21 -10.65
CA HIS A 9 -20.16 0.27 -9.45
C HIS A 9 -19.39 0.42 -8.13
N MET A 10 -18.08 0.17 -8.12
CA MET A 10 -17.21 0.30 -6.95
C MET A 10 -16.90 1.75 -6.56
N ILE A 11 -17.28 2.75 -7.37
CA ILE A 11 -17.13 4.18 -7.04
C ILE A 11 -17.90 4.59 -5.76
N GLY A 12 -18.91 3.82 -5.35
CA GLY A 12 -19.62 4.04 -4.09
C GLY A 12 -19.00 3.36 -2.87
N GLY A 13 -17.87 2.67 -3.04
CA GLY A 13 -17.09 2.07 -1.95
C GLY A 13 -16.04 3.03 -1.37
N HIS A 14 -15.28 2.55 -0.37
CA HIS A 14 -14.31 3.36 0.37
C HIS A 14 -13.25 4.05 -0.50
N ASN A 15 -12.62 3.31 -1.42
CA ASN A 15 -11.63 3.86 -2.38
C ASN A 15 -12.27 4.34 -3.69
N GLY A 16 -13.60 4.50 -3.70
CA GLY A 16 -14.35 4.80 -4.90
C GLY A 16 -14.10 6.20 -5.45
N TYR A 17 -13.78 7.17 -4.58
CA TYR A 17 -13.46 8.54 -4.97
C TYR A 17 -12.22 8.61 -5.87
N VAL A 18 -11.18 7.82 -5.60
CA VAL A 18 -9.98 7.74 -6.45
C VAL A 18 -10.35 7.26 -7.85
N TYR A 19 -11.20 6.24 -7.92
CA TYR A 19 -11.64 5.70 -9.20
C TYR A 19 -12.51 6.70 -9.97
N GLU A 20 -13.40 7.39 -9.28
CA GLU A 20 -14.19 8.49 -9.84
C GLU A 20 -13.29 9.61 -10.39
N THR A 21 -12.27 10.05 -9.64
CA THR A 21 -11.33 11.09 -10.07
C THR A 21 -10.60 10.69 -11.36
N VAL A 22 -10.09 9.46 -11.45
CA VAL A 22 -9.35 8.99 -12.64
C VAL A 22 -10.24 8.94 -13.88
N VAL A 23 -11.49 8.46 -13.75
CA VAL A 23 -12.42 8.40 -14.89
C VAL A 23 -12.88 9.81 -15.29
N SER A 24 -13.14 10.69 -14.32
CA SER A 24 -13.48 12.10 -14.57
C SER A 24 -12.35 12.82 -15.31
N ARG A 25 -11.11 12.65 -14.83
CA ARG A 25 -9.90 13.21 -15.47
C ARG A 25 -9.71 12.69 -16.89
N SER A 26 -9.90 11.39 -17.10
CA SER A 26 -9.85 10.79 -18.45
C SER A 26 -10.88 11.42 -19.40
N HIS A 27 -12.08 11.71 -18.90
CA HIS A 27 -13.10 12.40 -19.67
C HIS A 27 -12.73 13.86 -19.97
N ALA A 28 -12.23 14.60 -18.97
CA ALA A 28 -11.77 15.98 -19.13
C ALA A 28 -10.64 16.08 -20.17
N ILE A 29 -9.61 15.23 -20.07
CA ILE A 29 -8.50 15.14 -21.03
C ILE A 29 -9.02 14.87 -22.44
N SER A 30 -9.99 13.95 -22.58
CA SER A 30 -10.58 13.65 -23.90
C SER A 30 -11.29 14.86 -24.51
N LYS A 31 -11.89 15.72 -23.69
CA LYS A 31 -12.60 16.92 -24.14
C LYS A 31 -11.64 18.04 -24.49
N GLN A 32 -10.64 18.28 -23.65
CA GLN A 32 -9.63 19.33 -23.85
C GLN A 32 -8.73 19.04 -25.05
N LEU A 33 -8.25 17.80 -25.21
CA LEU A 33 -7.35 17.44 -26.30
C LEU A 33 -8.07 17.08 -27.61
N GLU A 34 -9.40 17.03 -27.61
CA GLU A 34 -10.24 16.60 -28.74
C GLU A 34 -9.78 15.28 -29.41
N ASN A 35 -9.14 14.40 -28.64
CA ASN A 35 -8.35 13.27 -29.16
C ASN A 35 -9.18 12.00 -29.43
N GLY A 36 -10.50 12.08 -29.30
CA GLY A 36 -11.43 10.96 -29.54
C GLY A 36 -11.23 9.75 -28.61
N LEU A 37 -10.69 9.95 -27.39
CA LEU A 37 -10.52 8.87 -26.42
C LEU A 37 -11.86 8.17 -26.14
N ARG A 38 -11.90 6.85 -26.37
CA ARG A 38 -13.07 6.04 -26.07
C ARG A 38 -13.00 5.54 -24.62
N ILE A 39 -14.08 5.73 -23.87
CA ILE A 39 -14.24 5.18 -22.52
C ILE A 39 -15.32 4.09 -22.55
N ILE A 40 -15.01 2.92 -22.00
CA ILE A 40 -15.95 1.80 -21.83
C ILE A 40 -16.08 1.51 -20.33
N GLY A 41 -17.24 1.77 -19.75
CA GLY A 41 -17.56 1.37 -18.38
C GLY A 41 -18.23 0.00 -18.33
N LEU A 42 -17.70 -0.91 -17.53
CA LEU A 42 -18.31 -2.20 -17.20
C LEU A 42 -18.73 -2.18 -15.73
N SER A 43 -19.90 -2.71 -15.42
CA SER A 43 -20.49 -2.59 -14.08
C SER A 43 -21.54 -3.67 -13.87
N ALA A 44 -21.82 -3.97 -12.58
CA ALA A 44 -23.05 -4.62 -12.19
C ALA A 44 -24.28 -3.79 -12.62
N SER A 45 -25.47 -4.40 -12.59
CA SER A 45 -26.74 -3.71 -12.87
C SER A 45 -26.96 -2.52 -11.93
N LEU A 46 -27.13 -1.31 -12.49
CA LEU A 46 -27.28 -0.08 -11.70
C LEU A 46 -28.68 0.50 -11.79
N ALA A 47 -29.21 1.02 -10.68
CA ALA A 47 -30.49 1.74 -10.69
C ALA A 47 -30.39 3.07 -11.47
N ASN A 48 -29.22 3.70 -11.40
CA ASN A 48 -28.89 4.99 -11.98
C ASN A 48 -27.79 4.89 -13.06
N ALA A 49 -27.81 3.83 -13.87
CA ALA A 49 -26.86 3.61 -14.96
C ALA A 49 -26.80 4.75 -15.99
N ARG A 50 -27.91 5.49 -16.15
CA ARG A 50 -27.97 6.64 -17.04
C ARG A 50 -27.04 7.75 -16.57
N ASP A 51 -27.06 8.07 -15.29
CA ASP A 51 -26.20 9.11 -14.70
C ASP A 51 -24.73 8.72 -14.86
N VAL A 52 -24.41 7.44 -14.63
CA VAL A 52 -23.05 6.89 -14.81
C VAL A 52 -22.61 6.95 -16.26
N GLY A 53 -23.48 6.59 -17.21
CA GLY A 53 -23.13 6.65 -18.63
C GLY A 53 -22.98 8.09 -19.13
N GLU A 54 -23.91 8.97 -18.79
CA GLU A 54 -23.85 10.38 -19.19
C GLU A 54 -22.66 11.12 -18.58
N TRP A 55 -22.18 10.70 -17.40
CA TRP A 55 -21.01 11.24 -16.71
C TRP A 55 -19.76 11.32 -17.58
N PHE A 56 -19.36 10.22 -18.23
CA PHE A 56 -18.21 10.19 -19.14
C PHE A 56 -18.61 10.31 -20.62
N GLY A 57 -19.83 10.81 -20.90
CA GLY A 57 -20.28 11.16 -22.25
C GLY A 57 -20.88 10.03 -23.09
N ALA A 58 -21.30 8.91 -22.49
CA ALA A 58 -22.01 7.86 -23.22
C ALA A 58 -23.42 8.32 -23.63
N SER A 59 -23.80 8.03 -24.87
CA SER A 59 -25.14 8.30 -25.36
C SER A 59 -26.16 7.27 -24.84
N LYS A 60 -27.44 7.63 -24.81
CA LYS A 60 -28.53 6.69 -24.46
C LYS A 60 -28.53 5.40 -25.30
N HIS A 61 -28.08 5.47 -26.55
CA HIS A 61 -28.01 4.30 -27.44
C HIS A 61 -26.83 3.38 -27.16
N THR A 62 -25.84 3.85 -26.40
CA THR A 62 -24.62 3.12 -26.03
C THR A 62 -24.60 2.70 -24.56
N ILE A 63 -25.61 3.09 -23.77
CA ILE A 63 -25.76 2.67 -22.38
C ILE A 63 -26.63 1.41 -22.37
N PHE A 64 -26.04 0.29 -21.99
CA PHE A 64 -26.72 -1.00 -21.85
C PHE A 64 -26.80 -1.36 -20.37
N ASN A 65 -27.99 -1.23 -19.79
CA ASN A 65 -28.24 -1.58 -18.39
C ASN A 65 -29.28 -2.68 -18.31
N PHE A 66 -28.87 -3.85 -17.83
CA PHE A 66 -29.71 -5.03 -17.76
C PHE A 66 -30.19 -5.27 -16.32
N SER A 67 -31.36 -5.89 -16.17
CA SER A 67 -31.83 -6.35 -14.85
C SER A 67 -30.86 -7.38 -14.26
N PRO A 68 -30.68 -7.45 -12.93
CA PRO A 68 -29.91 -8.52 -12.28
C PRO A 68 -30.38 -9.94 -12.64
N GLN A 69 -31.62 -10.08 -13.12
CA GLN A 69 -32.20 -11.35 -13.58
C GLN A 69 -31.68 -11.78 -14.97
N TYR A 70 -31.11 -10.86 -15.74
CA TYR A 70 -30.58 -11.12 -17.09
C TYR A 70 -29.17 -11.73 -17.02
N ARG A 71 -29.02 -12.81 -16.25
CA ARG A 71 -27.79 -13.61 -16.20
C ARG A 71 -27.87 -14.73 -17.23
N GLN A 72 -26.74 -15.07 -17.85
CA GLN A 72 -26.65 -16.20 -18.77
C GLN A 72 -27.11 -17.51 -18.09
N ILE A 73 -26.77 -17.68 -16.81
CA ILE A 73 -27.21 -18.78 -15.96
C ILE A 73 -28.13 -18.18 -14.89
N PRO A 74 -29.42 -18.56 -14.83
CA PRO A 74 -30.33 -18.10 -13.79
C PRO A 74 -29.85 -18.50 -12.39
N LEU A 75 -29.81 -17.54 -11.47
CA LEU A 75 -29.45 -17.75 -10.07
C LEU A 75 -30.71 -17.93 -9.20
N GLU A 76 -30.89 -19.12 -8.62
CA GLU A 76 -31.90 -19.39 -7.60
C GLU A 76 -31.36 -18.98 -6.23
N LEU A 77 -31.72 -17.77 -5.78
CA LEU A 77 -31.25 -17.18 -4.52
C LEU A 77 -32.19 -17.50 -3.34
N HIS A 78 -31.64 -18.07 -2.28
CA HIS A 78 -32.32 -18.37 -1.02
C HIS A 78 -31.70 -17.56 0.14
N ILE A 79 -32.48 -16.67 0.75
CA ILE A 79 -32.03 -15.89 1.91
C ILE A 79 -32.52 -16.54 3.20
N GLN A 80 -31.61 -16.96 4.06
CA GLN A 80 -31.87 -17.62 5.33
C GLN A 80 -31.60 -16.65 6.50
N PRO A 81 -32.63 -16.17 7.21
CA PRO A 81 -32.46 -15.26 8.33
C PRO A 81 -32.11 -15.99 9.63
N PHE A 82 -31.22 -15.39 10.42
CA PHE A 82 -30.83 -15.88 11.76
C PHE A 82 -31.03 -14.80 12.83
N THR A 83 -31.46 -15.19 14.03
CA THR A 83 -31.77 -14.26 15.13
C THR A 83 -30.73 -14.27 16.27
N ILE A 84 -29.60 -14.95 16.08
CA ILE A 84 -28.55 -15.07 17.10
C ILE A 84 -27.69 -13.80 17.08
N PRO A 85 -27.63 -13.02 18.18
CA PRO A 85 -26.89 -11.75 18.20
C PRO A 85 -25.39 -11.95 18.42
N HIS A 86 -24.99 -13.02 19.09
CA HIS A 86 -23.58 -13.30 19.39
C HIS A 86 -22.90 -13.96 18.18
N PHE A 87 -21.96 -13.24 17.55
CA PHE A 87 -21.35 -13.63 16.27
C PHE A 87 -20.71 -15.04 16.26
N PRO A 88 -19.85 -15.46 17.22
CA PRO A 88 -19.34 -16.83 17.23
C PRO A 88 -20.44 -17.91 17.29
N SER A 89 -21.49 -17.67 18.08
CA SER A 89 -22.63 -18.59 18.19
C SER A 89 -23.47 -18.60 16.90
N LEU A 90 -23.58 -17.46 16.22
CA LEU A 90 -24.22 -17.33 14.92
C LEU A 90 -23.49 -18.16 13.87
N MET A 91 -22.15 -18.02 13.77
CA MET A 91 -21.34 -18.79 12.82
C MET A 91 -21.47 -20.29 13.07
N LEU A 92 -21.36 -20.75 14.31
CA LEU A 92 -21.52 -22.17 14.65
C LEU A 92 -22.93 -22.70 14.27
N ALA A 93 -23.98 -21.91 14.52
CA ALA A 93 -25.35 -22.29 14.18
C ALA A 93 -25.61 -22.36 12.66
N MET A 94 -24.81 -21.66 11.84
CA MET A 94 -24.90 -21.70 10.39
C MET A 94 -24.27 -22.94 9.77
N VAL A 95 -23.34 -23.64 10.44
CA VAL A 95 -22.60 -24.78 9.88
C VAL A 95 -23.54 -25.90 9.42
N LYS A 96 -24.49 -26.30 10.27
CA LYS A 96 -25.43 -27.39 9.93
C LYS A 96 -26.34 -27.01 8.74
N PRO A 97 -26.94 -25.80 8.68
CA PRO A 97 -27.59 -25.30 7.48
C PRO A 97 -26.69 -25.28 6.24
N VAL A 98 -25.40 -24.94 6.36
CA VAL A 98 -24.44 -24.98 5.25
C VAL A 98 -24.32 -26.42 4.74
N TYR A 99 -24.02 -27.37 5.63
CA TYR A 99 -23.95 -28.80 5.29
C TYR A 99 -25.22 -29.28 4.58
N GLN A 100 -26.40 -28.99 5.15
CA GLN A 100 -27.69 -29.37 4.57
C GLN A 100 -27.93 -28.76 3.18
N SER A 101 -27.48 -27.53 2.95
CA SER A 101 -27.63 -26.88 1.65
C SER A 101 -26.75 -27.55 0.59
N ILE A 102 -25.53 -27.94 0.96
CA ILE A 102 -24.59 -28.64 0.08
C ILE A 102 -25.07 -30.07 -0.20
N THR A 103 -25.57 -30.80 0.80
CA THR A 103 -26.03 -32.18 0.62
C THR A 103 -27.30 -32.32 -0.21
N GLN A 104 -28.07 -31.24 -0.39
CA GLN A 104 -29.20 -31.17 -1.31
C GLN A 104 -28.79 -30.99 -2.78
N LEU A 105 -27.51 -30.77 -3.05
CA LEU A 105 -26.99 -30.78 -4.42
C LEU A 105 -26.87 -32.21 -4.96
N PRO A 106 -27.05 -32.40 -6.28
CA PRO A 106 -26.56 -33.59 -6.96
C PRO A 106 -25.11 -33.90 -6.61
N ALA A 107 -24.78 -35.18 -6.45
CA ALA A 107 -23.45 -35.63 -6.07
C ALA A 107 -22.37 -35.09 -7.04
N GLY A 108 -21.25 -34.64 -6.49
CA GLY A 108 -20.10 -34.12 -7.25
C GLY A 108 -20.23 -32.69 -7.77
N GLN A 109 -21.35 -31.99 -7.54
CA GLN A 109 -21.46 -30.58 -7.93
C GLN A 109 -20.71 -29.66 -6.95
N PRO A 110 -19.83 -28.77 -7.45
CA PRO A 110 -18.98 -27.95 -6.60
C PRO A 110 -19.78 -26.87 -5.85
N ALA A 111 -19.47 -26.71 -4.56
CA ALA A 111 -20.04 -25.69 -3.68
C ALA A 111 -18.95 -24.81 -3.08
N MET A 112 -19.13 -23.50 -3.19
CA MET A 112 -18.24 -22.50 -2.60
C MET A 112 -18.93 -21.82 -1.42
N VAL A 113 -18.23 -21.68 -0.30
CA VAL A 113 -18.76 -21.03 0.91
C VAL A 113 -17.89 -19.85 1.30
N PHE A 114 -18.41 -18.64 1.16
CA PHE A 114 -17.76 -17.43 1.66
C PHE A 114 -18.00 -17.27 3.15
N VAL A 115 -16.94 -16.96 3.89
CA VAL A 115 -16.98 -16.70 5.34
C VAL A 115 -16.25 -15.40 5.70
N PRO A 116 -16.49 -14.81 6.88
CA PRO A 116 -16.06 -13.44 7.16
C PRO A 116 -14.58 -13.19 7.31
N ASN A 117 -13.80 -14.17 7.73
CA ASN A 117 -12.37 -13.99 7.94
C ASN A 117 -11.64 -15.34 7.90
N ARG A 118 -10.31 -15.27 7.82
CA ARG A 118 -9.42 -16.43 7.81
C ARG A 118 -9.61 -17.42 8.95
N LYS A 119 -9.75 -16.93 10.19
CA LYS A 119 -9.93 -17.83 11.35
C LYS A 119 -11.23 -18.62 11.22
N GLN A 120 -12.27 -17.96 10.71
CA GLN A 120 -13.55 -18.58 10.46
C GLN A 120 -13.49 -19.59 9.32
N VAL A 121 -12.68 -19.37 8.29
CA VAL A 121 -12.44 -20.37 7.23
C VAL A 121 -12.00 -21.72 7.83
N ARG A 122 -10.98 -21.70 8.71
CA ARG A 122 -10.48 -22.92 9.35
C ARG A 122 -11.48 -23.52 10.34
N ALA A 123 -12.13 -22.68 11.14
CA ALA A 123 -13.15 -23.15 12.09
C ALA A 123 -14.31 -23.85 11.37
N THR A 124 -14.85 -23.21 10.32
CA THR A 124 -15.92 -23.79 9.50
C THR A 124 -15.48 -25.06 8.78
N ALA A 125 -14.22 -25.20 8.35
CA ALA A 125 -13.70 -26.43 7.77
C ALA A 125 -13.79 -27.61 8.76
N ILE A 126 -13.31 -27.39 9.98
CA ILE A 126 -13.32 -28.38 11.06
C ILE A 126 -14.76 -28.72 11.46
N ASP A 127 -15.61 -27.71 11.64
CA ASP A 127 -17.01 -27.92 12.04
C ASP A 127 -17.80 -28.66 10.94
N LEU A 128 -17.51 -28.38 9.65
CA LEU A 128 -18.13 -29.06 8.52
C LEU A 128 -17.67 -30.52 8.42
N LEU A 129 -16.38 -30.80 8.62
CA LEU A 129 -15.84 -32.15 8.70
C LEU A 129 -16.48 -32.93 9.86
N ALA A 130 -16.56 -32.34 11.05
CA ALA A 130 -17.21 -32.94 12.21
C ALA A 130 -18.69 -33.25 11.93
N THR A 131 -19.36 -32.40 11.15
CA THR A 131 -20.74 -32.65 10.71
C THR A 131 -20.83 -33.84 9.74
N CYS A 132 -19.86 -34.01 8.84
CA CYS A 132 -19.78 -35.15 7.93
C CYS A 132 -19.54 -36.46 8.69
N VAL A 133 -18.64 -36.44 9.70
CA VAL A 133 -18.39 -37.58 10.59
C VAL A 133 -19.63 -37.94 11.40
N ALA A 134 -20.37 -36.95 11.91
CA ALA A 134 -21.61 -37.17 12.65
C ALA A 134 -22.75 -37.75 11.78
N ASP A 135 -22.64 -37.65 10.45
CA ASP A 135 -23.57 -38.24 9.47
C ASP A 135 -23.03 -39.57 8.88
N ASP A 136 -21.97 -40.14 9.48
CA ASP A 136 -21.27 -41.36 9.05
C ASP A 136 -20.76 -41.31 7.60
N GLN A 137 -20.41 -40.10 7.11
CA GLN A 137 -19.93 -39.87 5.73
C GLN A 137 -18.73 -38.92 5.71
N GLU A 138 -17.68 -39.29 6.43
CA GLU A 138 -16.46 -38.49 6.60
C GLU A 138 -15.87 -37.93 5.28
N ASN A 139 -15.76 -38.77 4.24
CA ASN A 139 -15.16 -38.39 2.95
C ASN A 139 -16.21 -37.99 1.90
N ARG A 140 -17.40 -37.54 2.32
CA ARG A 140 -18.52 -37.24 1.41
C ARG A 140 -18.15 -36.29 0.27
N PHE A 141 -17.28 -35.32 0.54
CA PHE A 141 -16.93 -34.26 -0.39
C PHE A 141 -15.69 -34.56 -1.22
N LEU A 142 -15.06 -35.72 -1.04
CA LEU A 142 -13.91 -36.15 -1.84
C LEU A 142 -14.39 -37.02 -3.01
N ASN A 143 -14.16 -36.55 -4.24
CA ASN A 143 -14.54 -37.28 -5.45
C ASN A 143 -13.35 -37.94 -6.16
N ALA A 144 -12.13 -37.83 -5.60
CA ALA A 144 -10.91 -38.44 -6.11
C ALA A 144 -10.38 -39.52 -5.15
N ASN A 145 -9.52 -40.42 -5.62
CA ASN A 145 -8.81 -41.31 -4.72
C ASN A 145 -7.72 -40.53 -3.98
N LEU A 146 -7.52 -40.85 -2.70
CA LEU A 146 -6.48 -40.22 -1.88
C LEU A 146 -5.07 -40.39 -2.47
N GLU A 147 -4.81 -41.52 -3.13
CA GLU A 147 -3.53 -41.80 -3.79
C GLU A 147 -3.20 -40.77 -4.87
N ASP A 148 -4.21 -40.31 -5.63
CA ASP A 148 -4.04 -39.38 -6.74
C ASP A 148 -3.66 -37.96 -6.29
N ILE A 149 -4.05 -37.57 -5.06
CA ILE A 149 -3.79 -36.23 -4.50
C ILE A 149 -2.65 -36.19 -3.48
N SER A 150 -2.24 -37.35 -2.95
CA SER A 150 -1.24 -37.51 -1.88
C SER A 150 0.06 -36.72 -2.11
N SER A 151 0.65 -36.84 -3.30
CA SER A 151 1.93 -36.19 -3.66
C SER A 151 1.90 -34.66 -3.60
N VAL A 152 0.72 -34.06 -3.76
CA VAL A 152 0.52 -32.61 -3.65
C VAL A 152 0.20 -32.25 -2.20
N LEU A 153 -0.60 -33.06 -1.50
CA LEU A 153 -0.91 -32.84 -0.07
C LEU A 153 0.37 -32.78 0.79
N GLU A 154 1.38 -33.60 0.48
CA GLU A 154 2.68 -33.58 1.17
C GLU A 154 3.47 -32.27 1.00
N LYS A 155 3.20 -31.52 -0.08
CA LYS A 155 3.86 -30.24 -0.38
C LYS A 155 3.11 -29.04 0.19
N ILE A 156 1.89 -29.23 0.69
CA ILE A 156 1.09 -28.15 1.28
C ILE A 156 1.74 -27.69 2.57
N ASN A 157 1.90 -26.38 2.72
CA ASN A 157 2.58 -25.80 3.87
C ASN A 157 1.73 -25.90 5.15
N GLU A 158 0.43 -25.66 5.04
CA GLU A 158 -0.50 -25.77 6.16
C GLU A 158 -1.03 -27.21 6.36
N ARG A 159 -0.61 -27.86 7.44
CA ARG A 159 -1.09 -29.21 7.78
C ARG A 159 -2.61 -29.32 7.91
N ALA A 160 -3.24 -28.31 8.50
CA ALA A 160 -4.70 -28.27 8.66
C ALA A 160 -5.42 -28.21 7.30
N LEU A 161 -4.81 -27.57 6.29
CA LEU A 161 -5.34 -27.54 4.93
C LEU A 161 -5.20 -28.91 4.26
N ALA A 162 -4.04 -29.54 4.40
CA ALA A 162 -3.79 -30.87 3.85
C ALA A 162 -4.76 -31.92 4.42
N GLU A 163 -5.00 -31.90 5.74
CA GLU A 163 -5.99 -32.75 6.40
C GLU A 163 -7.41 -32.47 5.89
N SER A 164 -7.83 -31.21 5.85
CA SER A 164 -9.15 -30.82 5.33
C SER A 164 -9.36 -31.26 3.87
N LEU A 165 -8.35 -31.07 3.02
CA LEU A 165 -8.39 -31.48 1.60
C LEU A 165 -8.49 -32.99 1.44
N SER A 166 -7.88 -33.77 2.34
CA SER A 166 -7.98 -35.23 2.33
C SER A 166 -9.41 -35.75 2.53
N HIS A 167 -10.31 -34.92 3.08
CA HIS A 167 -11.74 -35.20 3.23
C HIS A 167 -12.61 -34.47 2.18
N GLY A 168 -12.00 -33.81 1.20
CA GLY A 168 -12.70 -33.12 0.12
C GLY A 168 -13.19 -31.71 0.45
N ILE A 169 -12.66 -31.11 1.53
CA ILE A 169 -12.96 -29.73 1.94
C ILE A 169 -11.69 -28.90 1.76
N GLY A 170 -11.62 -28.09 0.71
CA GLY A 170 -10.56 -27.11 0.52
C GLY A 170 -10.90 -25.79 1.21
N TYR A 171 -9.88 -25.03 1.54
CA TYR A 171 -10.09 -23.66 1.97
C TYR A 171 -9.07 -22.68 1.40
N PHE A 172 -9.50 -21.43 1.21
CA PHE A 172 -8.77 -20.37 0.52
C PHE A 172 -8.84 -19.08 1.34
N HIS A 173 -7.68 -18.54 1.71
CA HIS A 173 -7.58 -17.28 2.42
C HIS A 173 -6.30 -16.53 2.04
N GLU A 174 -6.27 -15.23 2.32
CA GLU A 174 -5.25 -14.28 1.87
C GLU A 174 -3.84 -14.65 2.34
N ALA A 175 -3.76 -15.34 3.49
CA ALA A 175 -2.48 -15.76 4.07
C ALA A 175 -1.92 -17.11 3.60
N LEU A 176 -2.62 -17.84 2.72
CA LEU A 176 -2.08 -19.07 2.14
C LEU A 176 -0.89 -18.77 1.22
N SER A 177 0.03 -19.73 1.12
CA SER A 177 1.13 -19.60 0.15
C SER A 177 0.59 -19.63 -1.28
N PRO A 178 1.29 -19.02 -2.27
CA PRO A 178 0.87 -19.09 -3.66
C PRO A 178 0.75 -20.52 -4.19
N PHE A 179 1.56 -21.45 -3.67
CA PHE A 179 1.45 -22.87 -3.98
C PHE A 179 0.14 -23.46 -3.45
N ASP A 180 -0.16 -23.26 -2.17
CA ASP A 180 -1.38 -23.79 -1.54
C ASP A 180 -2.65 -23.25 -2.22
N LYS A 181 -2.69 -21.94 -2.52
CA LYS A 181 -3.81 -21.30 -3.25
C LYS A 181 -4.06 -21.99 -4.59
N ARG A 182 -3.00 -22.20 -5.39
CA ARG A 182 -3.10 -22.88 -6.69
C ARG A 182 -3.51 -24.35 -6.55
N ALA A 183 -3.01 -25.05 -5.54
CA ALA A 183 -3.35 -26.45 -5.29
C ALA A 183 -4.86 -26.60 -4.97
N VAL A 184 -5.39 -25.75 -4.08
CA VAL A 184 -6.81 -25.77 -3.70
C VAL A 184 -7.71 -25.46 -4.91
N GLU A 185 -7.43 -24.39 -5.65
CA GLU A 185 -8.20 -24.06 -6.85
C GLU A 185 -8.12 -25.16 -7.91
N HIS A 186 -6.94 -25.77 -8.10
CA HIS A 186 -6.76 -26.86 -9.04
C HIS A 186 -7.63 -28.07 -8.68
N PHE A 187 -7.59 -28.51 -7.42
CA PHE A 187 -8.41 -29.62 -6.96
C PHE A 187 -9.91 -29.33 -7.05
N PHE A 188 -10.33 -28.10 -6.74
CA PHE A 188 -11.73 -27.70 -6.86
C PHE A 188 -12.19 -27.68 -8.31
N LYS A 189 -11.39 -27.09 -9.21
CA LYS A 189 -11.69 -27.02 -10.65
C LYS A 189 -11.68 -28.40 -11.32
N ALA A 190 -10.79 -29.29 -10.91
CA ALA A 190 -10.75 -30.68 -11.39
C ALA A 190 -11.92 -31.52 -10.84
N GLY A 191 -12.68 -31.01 -9.86
CA GLY A 191 -13.76 -31.71 -9.20
C GLY A 191 -13.30 -32.76 -8.19
N ALA A 192 -11.99 -32.82 -7.87
CA ALA A 192 -11.44 -33.74 -6.88
C ALA A 192 -12.00 -33.47 -5.48
N ILE A 193 -12.18 -32.19 -5.13
CA ILE A 193 -12.86 -31.74 -3.93
C ILE A 193 -14.17 -31.07 -4.29
N GLN A 194 -15.23 -31.29 -3.51
CA GLN A 194 -16.55 -30.73 -3.77
C GLN A 194 -16.74 -29.35 -3.11
N VAL A 195 -16.11 -29.11 -1.95
CA VAL A 195 -16.34 -27.91 -1.15
C VAL A 195 -15.08 -27.05 -1.09
N MET A 196 -15.24 -25.75 -1.34
CA MET A 196 -14.20 -24.75 -1.11
C MET A 196 -14.72 -23.62 -0.22
N LEU A 197 -14.10 -23.45 0.95
CA LEU A 197 -14.35 -22.31 1.83
C LEU A 197 -13.44 -21.15 1.43
N VAL A 198 -13.96 -19.93 1.33
CA VAL A 198 -13.19 -18.76 0.89
C VAL A 198 -13.38 -17.62 1.89
N SER A 199 -12.30 -16.97 2.32
CA SER A 199 -12.43 -15.74 3.13
C SER A 199 -13.02 -14.61 2.30
N ARG A 200 -13.76 -13.70 2.94
CA ARG A 200 -14.31 -12.48 2.34
C ARG A 200 -13.26 -11.73 1.50
N ASP A 201 -12.06 -11.56 2.06
CA ASP A 201 -10.96 -10.80 1.46
C ASP A 201 -10.44 -11.41 0.15
N CYS A 202 -10.75 -12.69 -0.11
CA CYS A 202 -10.36 -13.42 -1.32
C CYS A 202 -11.47 -13.50 -2.38
N ALA A 203 -12.62 -12.83 -2.20
CA ALA A 203 -13.74 -12.89 -3.16
C ALA A 203 -13.39 -12.38 -4.56
N TRP A 204 -12.46 -11.43 -4.65
CA TRP A 204 -11.92 -10.91 -5.90
C TRP A 204 -10.76 -11.75 -6.45
N GLU A 205 -9.99 -12.39 -5.57
CA GLU A 205 -8.83 -13.20 -5.95
C GLU A 205 -9.25 -14.54 -6.58
N VAL A 206 -10.26 -15.22 -6.00
CA VAL A 206 -10.70 -16.55 -6.46
C VAL A 206 -11.28 -16.48 -7.88
N GLN A 207 -10.78 -17.32 -8.79
CA GLN A 207 -11.19 -17.27 -10.20
C GLN A 207 -12.17 -18.38 -10.57
N THR A 208 -12.24 -19.47 -9.80
CA THR A 208 -13.06 -20.63 -10.14
C THR A 208 -14.54 -20.41 -9.83
N PRO A 209 -15.47 -20.68 -10.77
CA PRO A 209 -16.90 -20.71 -10.48
C PRO A 209 -17.32 -22.01 -9.78
N ALA A 210 -18.47 -21.97 -9.12
CA ALA A 210 -19.10 -23.11 -8.44
C ALA A 210 -20.56 -23.25 -8.87
N HIS A 211 -21.15 -24.44 -8.75
CA HIS A 211 -22.58 -24.63 -9.02
C HIS A 211 -23.44 -23.90 -7.97
N MET A 212 -23.03 -24.02 -6.70
CA MET A 212 -23.63 -23.35 -5.57
C MET A 212 -22.63 -22.40 -4.91
N VAL A 213 -23.11 -21.21 -4.56
CA VAL A 213 -22.39 -20.30 -3.65
C VAL A 213 -23.22 -20.10 -2.39
N ILE A 214 -22.57 -20.20 -1.23
CA ILE A 214 -23.14 -19.89 0.06
C ILE A 214 -22.36 -18.72 0.66
N VAL A 215 -23.05 -17.66 1.08
CA VAL A 215 -22.45 -16.58 1.86
C VAL A 215 -22.86 -16.78 3.31
N MET A 216 -21.92 -17.27 4.12
CA MET A 216 -22.11 -17.64 5.52
C MET A 216 -21.76 -16.45 6.41
N GLY A 217 -22.79 -15.71 6.83
CA GLY A 217 -22.62 -14.46 7.55
C GLY A 217 -22.36 -13.30 6.59
N THR A 218 -22.94 -12.14 6.90
CA THR A 218 -22.86 -10.92 6.07
C THR A 218 -22.25 -9.76 6.85
N GLN A 219 -21.45 -10.07 7.86
CA GLN A 219 -20.86 -9.10 8.78
C GLN A 219 -19.41 -9.48 9.08
N PHE A 220 -18.55 -8.48 9.21
CA PHE A 220 -17.18 -8.63 9.68
C PHE A 220 -16.94 -7.66 10.84
N PHE A 221 -15.95 -7.95 11.67
CA PHE A 221 -15.60 -7.09 12.78
C PHE A 221 -14.63 -6.00 12.30
N GLU A 222 -15.04 -4.74 12.44
CA GLU A 222 -14.18 -3.58 12.23
C GLU A 222 -13.56 -3.19 13.57
N GLY A 223 -12.24 -3.26 13.63
CA GLY A 223 -11.51 -3.10 14.88
C GLY A 223 -11.43 -1.66 15.35
N ARG A 224 -11.34 -0.71 14.42
CA ARG A 224 -11.27 0.74 14.73
C ARG A 224 -12.51 1.24 15.47
N GLU A 225 -13.67 0.80 15.02
CA GLU A 225 -14.97 1.24 15.57
C GLU A 225 -15.55 0.23 16.57
N HIS A 226 -14.81 -0.85 16.87
CA HIS A 226 -15.20 -1.95 17.75
C HIS A 226 -16.60 -2.53 17.47
N ARG A 227 -17.02 -2.55 16.20
CA ARG A 227 -18.36 -2.99 15.80
C ARG A 227 -18.34 -3.96 14.64
N TYR A 228 -19.43 -4.70 14.49
CA TYR A 228 -19.66 -5.50 13.29
C TYR A 228 -20.27 -4.61 12.21
N ILE A 229 -19.62 -4.55 11.06
CA ILE A 229 -20.09 -3.82 9.88
C ILE A 229 -20.65 -4.85 8.89
N ASP A 230 -21.77 -4.50 8.26
CA ASP A 230 -22.38 -5.34 7.23
C ASP A 230 -21.57 -5.27 5.93
N TYR A 231 -21.60 -6.34 5.14
CA TYR A 231 -20.92 -6.32 3.84
C TYR A 231 -21.59 -5.34 2.89
N PRO A 232 -20.80 -4.56 2.12
CA PRO A 232 -21.27 -3.84 0.96
C PRO A 232 -21.99 -4.79 -0.02
N ILE A 233 -23.03 -4.31 -0.68
CA ILE A 233 -23.78 -5.11 -1.65
C ILE A 233 -22.88 -5.53 -2.83
N SER A 234 -21.94 -4.69 -3.24
CA SER A 234 -20.98 -5.01 -4.30
C SER A 234 -20.19 -6.30 -4.02
N GLU A 235 -19.73 -6.49 -2.79
CA GLU A 235 -19.04 -7.73 -2.40
C GLU A 235 -19.96 -8.95 -2.39
N ILE A 236 -21.20 -8.79 -1.92
CA ILE A 236 -22.19 -9.89 -1.97
C ILE A 236 -22.48 -10.28 -3.43
N LEU A 237 -22.61 -9.28 -4.32
CA LEU A 237 -22.78 -9.50 -5.75
C LEU A 237 -21.58 -10.21 -6.35
N GLN A 238 -20.36 -9.84 -5.96
CA GLN A 238 -19.13 -10.50 -6.40
C GLN A 238 -19.08 -11.97 -5.96
N MET A 239 -19.40 -12.25 -4.70
CA MET A 239 -19.47 -13.61 -4.16
C MET A 239 -20.50 -14.46 -4.90
N LEU A 240 -21.75 -13.97 -5.00
CA LEU A 240 -22.82 -14.63 -5.76
C LEU A 240 -22.54 -14.64 -7.27
N GLY A 241 -21.62 -13.81 -7.75
CA GLY A 241 -21.07 -13.79 -9.10
C GLY A 241 -20.40 -15.11 -9.47
N LYS A 242 -19.79 -15.79 -8.49
CA LYS A 242 -19.12 -17.09 -8.66
C LYS A 242 -20.09 -18.26 -8.83
N ALA A 243 -21.40 -18.05 -8.67
CA ALA A 243 -22.41 -19.07 -8.83
C ALA A 243 -22.81 -19.26 -10.31
N GLY A 244 -22.65 -20.49 -10.79
CA GLY A 244 -22.96 -20.93 -12.15
C GLY A 244 -21.71 -21.10 -12.99
N ARG A 245 -21.46 -22.32 -13.46
CA ARG A 245 -20.37 -22.64 -14.37
C ARG A 245 -20.82 -22.49 -15.83
N PRO A 246 -20.26 -21.54 -16.60
CA PRO A 246 -20.57 -21.37 -18.01
C PRO A 246 -20.44 -22.69 -18.77
N MET A 247 -21.37 -22.96 -19.70
CA MET A 247 -21.41 -24.17 -20.54
C MET A 247 -21.72 -25.50 -19.82
N GLU A 248 -21.63 -25.56 -18.49
CA GLU A 248 -21.90 -26.77 -17.70
C GLU A 248 -23.26 -26.72 -17.01
N ASP A 249 -23.55 -25.61 -16.31
CA ASP A 249 -24.74 -25.47 -15.49
C ASP A 249 -25.88 -24.79 -16.25
N LYS A 250 -27.11 -25.32 -16.10
CA LYS A 250 -28.33 -24.68 -16.62
C LYS A 250 -28.96 -23.69 -15.63
N LYS A 251 -28.65 -23.86 -14.35
CA LYS A 251 -29.13 -23.06 -13.22
C LYS A 251 -28.04 -23.05 -12.17
N ALA A 252 -27.90 -21.94 -11.45
CA ALA A 252 -27.01 -21.78 -10.33
C ALA A 252 -27.82 -21.63 -9.04
N ARG A 253 -27.24 -22.01 -7.89
CA ARG A 253 -27.86 -21.82 -6.58
C ARG A 253 -27.06 -20.85 -5.72
N GLY A 254 -27.75 -19.91 -5.09
CA GLY A 254 -27.18 -18.99 -4.12
C GLY A 254 -27.86 -19.15 -2.77
N VAL A 255 -27.10 -19.24 -1.68
CA VAL A 255 -27.65 -19.20 -0.32
C VAL A 255 -27.00 -18.05 0.43
N LEU A 256 -27.80 -17.12 0.94
CA LEU A 256 -27.33 -15.99 1.73
C LEU A 256 -27.81 -16.15 3.17
N MET A 257 -26.88 -16.36 4.10
CA MET A 257 -27.18 -16.49 5.53
C MET A 257 -26.86 -15.18 6.24
N CYS A 258 -27.89 -14.48 6.72
CA CYS A 258 -27.73 -13.14 7.29
C CYS A 258 -28.53 -12.96 8.59
N PRO A 259 -28.23 -11.93 9.40
CA PRO A 259 -29.11 -11.52 10.49
C PRO A 259 -30.53 -11.24 9.98
N ALA A 260 -31.54 -11.63 10.76
CA ALA A 260 -32.95 -11.51 10.38
C ALA A 260 -33.35 -10.07 10.04
N VAL A 261 -32.79 -9.09 10.77
CA VAL A 261 -33.01 -7.66 10.55
C VAL A 261 -32.46 -7.14 9.21
N LYS A 262 -31.54 -7.87 8.56
CA LYS A 262 -30.94 -7.49 7.27
C LYS A 262 -31.56 -8.23 6.08
N ARG A 263 -32.48 -9.18 6.31
CA ARG A 263 -33.09 -10.00 5.25
C ARG A 263 -33.73 -9.15 4.16
N ASP A 264 -34.58 -8.20 4.53
CA ASP A 264 -35.34 -7.41 3.56
C ASP A 264 -34.45 -6.41 2.83
N TYR A 265 -33.41 -5.90 3.49
CA TYR A 265 -32.36 -5.09 2.88
C TYR A 265 -31.67 -5.84 1.73
N TYR A 266 -31.10 -7.02 2.00
CA TYR A 266 -30.44 -7.82 0.97
C TYR A 266 -31.42 -8.31 -0.10
N LYS A 267 -32.64 -8.70 0.28
CA LYS A 267 -33.66 -9.12 -0.68
C LYS A 267 -33.96 -8.02 -1.70
N LYS A 268 -34.06 -6.77 -1.25
CA LYS A 268 -34.30 -5.61 -2.12
C LYS A 268 -33.14 -5.41 -3.09
N PHE A 269 -31.93 -5.22 -2.58
CA PHE A 269 -30.76 -4.83 -3.40
C PHE A 269 -30.13 -5.96 -4.23
N LEU A 270 -30.51 -7.22 -4.00
CA LEU A 270 -30.13 -8.34 -4.87
C LEU A 270 -31.16 -8.62 -5.98
N THR A 271 -32.39 -8.12 -5.82
CA THR A 271 -33.46 -8.27 -6.83
C THR A 271 -33.54 -7.05 -7.73
N GLU A 272 -33.39 -5.87 -7.14
CA GLU A 272 -33.33 -4.57 -7.81
C GLU A 272 -31.90 -4.22 -8.17
N ALA A 273 -31.73 -3.32 -9.14
CA ALA A 273 -30.41 -2.84 -9.52
C ALA A 273 -29.79 -1.94 -8.41
N LEU A 274 -28.46 -1.91 -8.32
CA LEU A 274 -27.74 -1.21 -7.25
C LEU A 274 -27.79 0.31 -7.48
N PRO A 275 -28.29 1.12 -6.53
CA PRO A 275 -28.02 2.55 -6.56
C PRO A 275 -26.57 2.81 -6.14
N VAL A 276 -25.86 3.62 -6.93
CA VAL A 276 -24.47 4.02 -6.65
C VAL A 276 -24.44 5.52 -6.40
N GLU A 277 -23.75 5.93 -5.35
CA GLU A 277 -23.55 7.34 -4.99
C GLU A 277 -22.05 7.61 -4.91
N SER A 278 -21.66 8.87 -5.07
CA SER A 278 -20.26 9.29 -4.90
C SER A 278 -19.92 9.47 -3.42
N GLN A 279 -18.68 9.17 -3.05
CA GLN A 279 -18.10 9.52 -1.75
C GLN A 279 -17.10 10.69 -1.82
N LEU A 280 -16.99 11.33 -2.99
CA LEU A 280 -15.95 12.34 -3.28
C LEU A 280 -15.94 13.49 -2.27
N GLN A 281 -17.12 13.94 -1.80
CA GLN A 281 -17.28 15.01 -0.82
C GLN A 281 -16.44 14.80 0.47
N ALA A 282 -16.27 13.55 0.91
CA ALA A 282 -15.53 13.23 2.13
C ALA A 282 -13.99 13.24 1.95
N PHE A 283 -13.51 13.26 0.70
CA PHE A 283 -12.09 13.11 0.35
C PHE A 283 -11.60 14.23 -0.59
N LEU A 284 -12.26 15.39 -0.56
CA LEU A 284 -11.93 16.49 -1.47
C LEU A 284 -10.54 17.06 -1.25
N HIS A 285 -10.05 17.12 -0.01
CA HIS A 285 -8.72 17.63 0.31
C HIS A 285 -7.64 16.89 -0.50
N ASP A 286 -7.64 15.55 -0.50
CA ASP A 286 -6.65 14.73 -1.21
C ASP A 286 -6.72 14.94 -2.73
N VAL A 287 -7.94 15.06 -3.27
CA VAL A 287 -8.15 15.25 -4.71
C VAL A 287 -7.69 16.65 -5.13
N PHE A 288 -8.04 17.68 -4.37
CA PHE A 288 -7.66 19.07 -4.65
C PHE A 288 -6.16 19.26 -4.57
N VAL A 289 -5.50 18.70 -3.55
CA VAL A 289 -4.03 18.73 -3.45
C VAL A 289 -3.38 18.18 -4.73
N THR A 290 -3.91 17.08 -5.26
CA THR A 290 -3.40 16.50 -6.50
C THR A 290 -3.65 17.41 -7.70
N GLU A 291 -4.88 17.89 -7.90
CA GLU A 291 -5.23 18.70 -9.07
C GLU A 291 -4.53 20.08 -9.05
N ILE A 292 -4.39 20.72 -7.88
CA ILE A 292 -3.67 21.99 -7.69
C ILE A 292 -2.17 21.79 -7.94
N SER A 293 -1.56 20.69 -7.44
CA SER A 293 -0.14 20.40 -7.71
C SER A 293 0.17 20.22 -9.20
N THR A 294 -0.82 19.75 -9.98
CA THR A 294 -0.72 19.61 -11.44
C THR A 294 -1.10 20.87 -12.21
N LYS A 295 -1.49 21.94 -11.53
CA LYS A 295 -2.05 23.17 -12.12
C LYS A 295 -3.27 22.92 -13.01
N THR A 296 -4.10 21.94 -12.62
CA THR A 296 -5.43 21.74 -13.23
C THR A 296 -6.47 22.66 -12.59
N ILE A 297 -6.24 23.03 -11.33
CA ILE A 297 -7.01 24.01 -10.57
C ILE A 297 -6.05 25.11 -10.17
N GLU A 298 -6.15 26.28 -10.80
CA GLU A 298 -5.35 27.48 -10.48
C GLU A 298 -6.19 28.59 -9.85
N ASP A 299 -7.52 28.48 -9.87
CA ASP A 299 -8.44 29.41 -9.22
C ASP A 299 -9.75 28.72 -8.77
N THR A 300 -10.62 29.46 -8.08
CA THR A 300 -11.90 28.94 -7.59
C THR A 300 -12.85 28.56 -8.73
N GLN A 301 -12.78 29.25 -9.87
CA GLN A 301 -13.63 28.97 -11.02
C GLN A 301 -13.23 27.66 -11.72
N ASP A 302 -11.94 27.35 -11.77
CA ASP A 302 -11.41 26.08 -12.23
C ASP A 302 -11.82 24.93 -11.32
N ALA A 303 -11.85 25.14 -10.00
CA ALA A 303 -12.38 24.13 -9.07
C ALA A 303 -13.87 23.82 -9.37
N ILE A 304 -14.69 24.85 -9.62
CA ILE A 304 -16.09 24.68 -10.05
C ILE A 304 -16.16 23.92 -11.38
N ASN A 305 -15.34 24.30 -12.36
CA ASN A 305 -15.30 23.67 -13.68
C ASN A 305 -14.91 22.18 -13.56
N TRP A 306 -13.90 21.87 -12.74
CA TRP A 306 -13.46 20.51 -12.47
C TRP A 306 -14.58 19.65 -11.89
N PHE A 307 -15.33 20.18 -10.92
CA PHE A 307 -16.48 19.48 -10.33
C PHE A 307 -17.50 19.05 -11.37
N THR A 308 -17.75 19.86 -12.41
CA THR A 308 -18.72 19.51 -13.46
C THR A 308 -18.40 18.21 -14.21
N TYR A 309 -17.14 17.77 -14.20
CA TYR A 309 -16.69 16.50 -14.78
C TYR A 309 -16.86 15.30 -13.86
N THR A 310 -17.20 15.51 -12.58
CA THR A 310 -17.31 14.44 -11.57
C THR A 310 -18.65 13.74 -11.61
N TYR A 311 -18.70 12.51 -11.08
CA TYR A 311 -19.96 11.80 -10.89
C TYR A 311 -20.75 12.39 -9.73
N PHE A 312 -20.05 12.86 -8.69
CA PHE A 312 -20.58 13.64 -7.57
C PHE A 312 -21.49 14.77 -8.04
N TYR A 313 -21.02 15.63 -8.94
CA TYR A 313 -21.82 16.76 -9.44
C TYR A 313 -23.16 16.34 -10.03
N ARG A 314 -23.18 15.24 -10.79
CA ARG A 314 -24.42 14.69 -11.36
C ARG A 314 -25.34 14.12 -10.30
N ARG A 315 -24.77 13.42 -9.31
CA ARG A 315 -25.55 12.83 -8.23
C ARG A 315 -26.06 13.86 -7.24
N LEU A 316 -25.34 14.95 -7.03
CA LEU A 316 -25.79 16.08 -6.23
C LEU A 316 -27.09 16.68 -6.80
N MET A 317 -27.23 16.76 -8.12
CA MET A 317 -28.49 17.18 -8.76
C MET A 317 -29.60 16.12 -8.68
N ALA A 318 -29.26 14.85 -8.82
CA ALA A 318 -30.25 13.76 -8.90
C ALA A 318 -30.74 13.27 -7.53
N ASN A 319 -29.93 13.42 -6.47
CA ASN A 319 -30.24 13.00 -5.10
C ASN A 319 -29.62 13.97 -4.06
N PRO A 320 -30.00 15.25 -4.06
CA PRO A 320 -29.38 16.29 -3.24
C PRO A 320 -29.42 15.99 -1.74
N SER A 321 -30.51 15.39 -1.26
CA SER A 321 -30.67 15.08 0.18
C SER A 321 -29.66 14.06 0.70
N PHE A 322 -29.07 13.22 -0.15
CA PHE A 322 -27.99 12.31 0.25
C PHE A 322 -26.72 13.08 0.64
N TYR A 323 -26.46 14.20 -0.02
CA TYR A 323 -25.29 15.07 0.18
C TYR A 323 -25.58 16.23 1.15
N GLY A 324 -26.69 16.17 1.89
CA GLY A 324 -27.06 17.19 2.87
C GLY A 324 -27.76 18.42 2.28
N LEU A 325 -28.05 18.44 0.97
CA LEU A 325 -28.73 19.55 0.33
C LEU A 325 -30.26 19.39 0.42
N THR A 326 -30.91 20.31 1.14
CA THR A 326 -32.37 20.30 1.36
C THR A 326 -33.13 21.17 0.36
N ASP A 327 -32.54 22.30 -0.06
CA ASP A 327 -33.08 23.15 -1.11
C ASP A 327 -32.56 22.70 -2.49
N THR A 328 -33.47 22.50 -3.42
CA THR A 328 -33.17 21.97 -4.77
C THR A 328 -33.16 23.05 -5.84
N THR A 329 -33.17 24.32 -5.44
CA THR A 329 -32.99 25.46 -6.34
C THR A 329 -31.57 25.47 -6.91
N GLN A 330 -31.40 26.02 -8.12
CA GLN A 330 -30.09 26.15 -8.75
C GLN A 330 -29.16 27.07 -7.95
N ASP A 331 -29.70 28.09 -7.30
CA ASP A 331 -28.94 28.99 -6.43
C ASP A 331 -28.41 28.27 -5.20
N ALA A 332 -29.23 27.42 -4.56
CA ALA A 332 -28.79 26.61 -3.41
C ALA A 332 -27.73 25.57 -3.81
N PHE A 333 -27.84 24.99 -5.00
CA PHE A 333 -26.84 24.07 -5.54
C PHE A 333 -25.49 24.76 -5.74
N ASN A 334 -25.48 25.92 -6.40
CA ASN A 334 -24.26 26.70 -6.62
C ASN A 334 -23.66 27.14 -5.29
N TYR A 335 -24.48 27.63 -4.36
CA TYR A 335 -24.04 28.02 -3.02
C TYR A 335 -23.37 26.86 -2.28
N HIS A 336 -23.98 25.67 -2.31
CA HIS A 336 -23.42 24.48 -1.65
C HIS A 336 -22.08 24.05 -2.24
N LEU A 337 -21.93 24.09 -3.57
CA LEU A 337 -20.65 23.79 -4.22
C LEU A 337 -19.58 24.83 -3.87
N SER A 338 -19.92 26.12 -3.91
CA SER A 338 -19.01 27.19 -3.52
C SER A 338 -18.57 27.06 -2.05
N GLU A 339 -19.50 26.83 -1.13
CA GLU A 339 -19.20 26.61 0.30
C GLU A 339 -18.26 25.41 0.50
N LEU A 340 -18.49 24.32 -0.25
CA LEU A 340 -17.66 23.12 -0.18
C LEU A 340 -16.23 23.38 -0.70
N ILE A 341 -16.10 24.11 -1.81
CA ILE A 341 -14.80 24.50 -2.38
C ILE A 341 -14.07 25.43 -1.41
N GLU A 342 -14.71 26.53 -1.00
CA GLU A 342 -14.12 27.53 -0.11
C GLU A 342 -13.68 26.92 1.23
N SER A 343 -14.50 26.06 1.83
CA SER A 343 -14.13 25.35 3.06
C SER A 343 -12.93 24.44 2.84
N THR A 344 -12.87 23.70 1.73
CA THR A 344 -11.76 22.79 1.43
C THR A 344 -10.48 23.57 1.17
N LEU A 345 -10.52 24.63 0.36
CA LEU A 345 -9.37 25.49 0.09
C LEU A 345 -8.87 26.15 1.37
N LYS A 346 -9.76 26.65 2.21
CA LYS A 346 -9.40 27.21 3.51
C LYS A 346 -8.66 26.21 4.40
N ASP A 347 -9.15 24.96 4.51
CA ASP A 347 -8.47 23.94 5.29
C ASP A 347 -7.07 23.63 4.75
N LEU A 348 -6.88 23.66 3.42
CA LEU A 348 -5.58 23.47 2.77
C LEU A 348 -4.63 24.65 3.01
N THR A 349 -5.14 25.88 3.00
CA THR A 349 -4.38 27.10 3.33
C THR A 349 -3.99 27.11 4.81
N ASP A 350 -4.92 26.82 5.72
CA ASP A 350 -4.67 26.74 7.17
C ASP A 350 -3.61 25.66 7.51
N ALA A 351 -3.47 24.63 6.65
CA ALA A 351 -2.46 23.60 6.78
C ALA A 351 -1.11 23.95 6.11
N ASN A 352 -0.95 25.13 5.50
CA ASN A 352 0.21 25.55 4.70
C ASN A 352 0.54 24.58 3.55
N ILE A 353 -0.49 24.05 2.88
CA ILE A 353 -0.33 23.16 1.73
C ILE A 353 -0.48 23.91 0.41
N ILE A 354 -1.35 24.91 0.39
CA ILE A 354 -1.55 25.83 -0.73
C ILE A 354 -1.52 27.27 -0.22
N GLU A 355 -1.31 28.20 -1.13
CA GLU A 355 -1.51 29.63 -0.92
C GLU A 355 -2.64 30.11 -1.81
N VAL A 356 -3.51 30.98 -1.27
CA VAL A 356 -4.62 31.60 -2.00
C VAL A 356 -4.43 33.10 -1.92
N ASP A 357 -4.26 33.76 -3.06
CA ASP A 357 -4.14 35.20 -3.15
C ASP A 357 -5.54 35.84 -3.21
N GLU A 358 -5.92 36.56 -2.15
CA GLU A 358 -7.21 37.25 -2.08
C GLU A 358 -7.26 38.52 -2.97
N GLU A 359 -6.11 39.05 -3.41
CA GLU A 359 -6.02 40.27 -4.22
C GLU A 359 -6.07 39.97 -5.73
N ASP A 360 -5.56 38.83 -6.18
CA ASP A 360 -5.50 38.39 -7.59
C ASP A 360 -6.59 37.36 -7.95
N ASP A 361 -7.86 37.79 -7.95
CA ASP A 361 -9.03 36.99 -8.34
C ASP A 361 -9.18 35.62 -7.64
N GLY A 362 -8.51 35.41 -6.49
CA GLY A 362 -8.52 34.14 -5.77
C GLY A 362 -7.61 33.08 -6.39
N SER A 363 -6.47 33.49 -6.96
CA SER A 363 -5.48 32.58 -7.53
C SER A 363 -4.90 31.64 -6.48
N ILE A 364 -4.69 30.39 -6.87
CA ILE A 364 -4.31 29.28 -5.99
C ILE A 364 -2.96 28.75 -6.44
N THR A 365 -1.98 28.82 -5.55
CA THR A 365 -0.61 28.36 -5.82
C THR A 365 -0.28 27.14 -4.95
N PRO A 366 0.21 26.01 -5.54
CA PRO A 366 0.67 24.89 -4.74
C PRO A 366 1.97 25.24 -4.01
N LEU A 367 2.03 24.95 -2.71
CA LEU A 367 3.29 24.98 -1.95
C LEU A 367 4.01 23.63 -2.08
N ASN A 368 5.25 23.56 -1.59
CA ASN A 368 6.05 22.34 -1.63
C ASN A 368 5.33 21.14 -1.00
N ALA A 369 4.56 21.36 0.07
CA ALA A 369 3.78 20.30 0.70
C ALA A 369 2.72 19.70 -0.23
N ALA A 370 2.04 20.50 -1.06
CA ALA A 370 1.11 20.00 -2.07
C ALA A 370 1.83 19.18 -3.15
N MET A 371 2.99 19.64 -3.60
CA MET A 371 3.81 18.94 -4.59
C MET A 371 4.28 17.57 -4.07
N ILE A 372 4.73 17.51 -2.81
CA ILE A 372 5.15 16.27 -2.15
C ILE A 372 3.95 15.32 -1.99
N ALA A 373 2.81 15.82 -1.50
CA ALA A 373 1.62 15.00 -1.31
C ALA A 373 1.08 14.43 -2.64
N GLY A 374 1.03 15.25 -3.69
CA GLY A 374 0.63 14.83 -5.04
C GLY A 374 1.60 13.83 -5.68
N TYR A 375 2.91 14.01 -5.49
CA TYR A 375 3.94 13.12 -6.04
C TYR A 375 3.93 11.73 -5.39
N TYR A 376 3.82 11.67 -4.06
CA TYR A 376 3.84 10.42 -3.31
C TYR A 376 2.46 9.80 -3.07
N ASN A 377 1.37 10.48 -3.47
CA ASN A 377 0.00 10.09 -3.20
C ASN A 377 -0.23 9.86 -1.69
N ILE A 378 0.07 10.90 -0.91
CA ILE A 378 -0.09 10.93 0.56
C ILE A 378 -1.33 11.75 0.91
N SER A 379 -2.06 11.29 1.92
CA SER A 379 -3.25 12.00 2.40
C SER A 379 -2.90 13.37 2.98
N PHE A 380 -3.80 14.33 2.76
CA PHE A 380 -3.82 15.65 3.41
C PHE A 380 -3.59 15.55 4.92
N ILE A 381 -4.24 14.61 5.60
CA ILE A 381 -4.14 14.47 7.07
C ILE A 381 -2.73 14.02 7.48
N THR A 382 -2.13 13.10 6.72
CA THR A 382 -0.75 12.67 6.94
C THR A 382 0.22 13.83 6.69
N MET A 383 0.02 14.61 5.63
CA MET A 383 0.85 15.78 5.34
C MET A 383 0.74 16.84 6.45
N GLN A 384 -0.46 17.13 6.93
CA GLN A 384 -0.67 18.01 8.08
C GLN A 384 0.06 17.50 9.33
N THR A 385 0.00 16.19 9.59
CA THR A 385 0.72 15.55 10.70
C THR A 385 2.23 15.72 10.57
N PHE A 386 2.77 15.58 9.35
CA PHE A 386 4.19 15.76 9.05
C PHE A 386 4.63 17.19 9.29
N LEU A 387 3.93 18.18 8.74
CA LEU A 387 4.27 19.61 8.90
C LEU A 387 4.23 20.07 10.37
N LEU A 388 3.31 19.53 11.18
CA LEU A 388 3.21 19.89 12.60
C LEU A 388 4.27 19.20 13.48
N SER A 389 4.75 18.03 13.08
CA SER A 389 5.52 17.12 13.94
C SER A 389 7.00 16.99 13.56
N LEU A 390 7.33 17.13 12.27
CA LEU A 390 8.70 17.11 11.78
C LEU A 390 9.34 18.48 12.07
N LYS A 391 10.45 18.46 12.79
CA LYS A 391 11.20 19.66 13.22
C LYS A 391 12.69 19.36 13.12
N LYS A 392 13.55 20.38 13.10
CA LYS A 392 15.02 20.20 13.13
C LYS A 392 15.57 19.35 14.29
N THR A 393 14.78 19.16 15.35
CA THR A 393 15.16 18.40 16.55
C THR A 393 14.65 16.95 16.53
N THR A 394 13.86 16.58 15.53
CA THR A 394 13.31 15.23 15.40
C THR A 394 14.44 14.24 15.14
N LYS A 395 14.47 13.16 15.91
CA LYS A 395 15.46 12.07 15.79
C LYS A 395 14.80 10.83 15.19
N LEU A 396 15.58 9.79 14.90
CA LEU A 396 15.11 8.49 14.41
C LEU A 396 13.87 7.96 15.17
N LYS A 397 13.88 8.01 16.52
CA LYS A 397 12.71 7.65 17.33
C LYS A 397 11.47 8.47 16.98
N GLY A 398 11.59 9.79 16.85
CA GLY A 398 10.48 10.66 16.51
C GLY A 398 9.96 10.43 15.10
N ILE A 399 10.84 10.18 14.13
CA ILE A 399 10.45 9.82 12.76
C ILE A 399 9.62 8.53 12.77
N LEU A 400 10.04 7.52 13.54
CA LEU A 400 9.30 6.27 13.67
C LEU A 400 7.89 6.51 14.24
N GLU A 401 7.76 7.35 15.27
CA GLU A 401 6.48 7.73 15.86
C GLU A 401 5.57 8.47 14.85
N ILE A 402 6.14 9.44 14.12
CA ILE A 402 5.40 10.29 13.17
C ILE A 402 4.94 9.48 11.95
N VAL A 403 5.83 8.70 11.34
CA VAL A 403 5.51 7.90 10.14
C VAL A 403 4.45 6.86 10.46
N THR A 404 4.51 6.22 11.63
CA THR A 404 3.53 5.19 12.01
C THR A 404 2.17 5.76 12.43
N ALA A 405 2.09 7.07 12.68
CA ALA A 405 0.85 7.81 12.91
C ALA A 405 0.11 8.21 11.62
N ALA A 406 0.66 7.92 10.44
CA ALA A 406 0.06 8.25 9.15
C ALA A 406 -1.30 7.56 8.93
N THR A 407 -2.23 8.27 8.26
CA THR A 407 -3.60 7.77 8.00
C THR A 407 -3.62 6.60 7.03
N GLU A 408 -2.59 6.43 6.23
CA GLU A 408 -2.41 5.29 5.33
C GLU A 408 -2.35 3.96 6.08
N PHE A 409 -2.11 3.97 7.40
CA PHE A 409 -2.15 2.79 8.26
C PHE A 409 -3.49 2.56 8.97
N GLU A 410 -4.50 3.43 8.78
CA GLU A 410 -5.83 3.23 9.38
C GLU A 410 -6.53 1.96 8.87
N ASP A 411 -6.27 1.57 7.62
CA ASP A 411 -6.81 0.35 6.99
C ASP A 411 -6.22 -0.94 7.57
N ILE A 412 -5.21 -0.87 8.43
CA ILE A 412 -4.61 -2.06 9.02
C ILE A 412 -5.63 -2.73 9.95
N GLN A 413 -6.03 -3.95 9.58
CA GLN A 413 -7.06 -4.70 10.27
C GLN A 413 -6.71 -4.90 11.76
N THR A 414 -7.60 -4.44 12.64
CA THR A 414 -7.48 -4.69 14.09
C THR A 414 -8.40 -5.83 14.49
N ARG A 415 -7.84 -6.93 15.04
CA ARG A 415 -8.62 -8.15 15.34
C ARG A 415 -8.84 -8.30 16.85
N ARG A 416 -9.95 -8.95 17.20
CA ARG A 416 -10.26 -9.25 18.61
C ARG A 416 -9.18 -10.12 19.26
N HIS A 417 -8.84 -9.78 20.49
CA HIS A 417 -7.88 -10.50 21.34
C HIS A 417 -6.43 -10.50 20.82
N GLU A 418 -6.06 -9.57 19.92
CA GLU A 418 -4.67 -9.37 19.50
C GLU A 418 -3.82 -8.60 20.52
N GLU A 419 -4.45 -7.81 21.40
CA GLU A 419 -3.79 -6.98 22.42
C GLU A 419 -2.70 -7.74 23.20
N ARG A 420 -3.00 -8.95 23.68
CA ARG A 420 -2.04 -9.75 24.46
C ARG A 420 -0.81 -10.14 23.67
N ILE A 421 -0.94 -10.35 22.36
CA ILE A 421 0.17 -10.72 21.49
C ILE A 421 0.99 -9.47 21.19
N LEU A 422 0.33 -8.37 20.83
CA LEU A 422 0.97 -7.08 20.57
C LEU A 422 1.72 -6.56 21.80
N SER A 423 1.16 -6.71 23.01
CA SER A 423 1.83 -6.36 24.26
C SER A 423 3.13 -7.14 24.47
N ARG A 424 3.14 -8.46 24.23
CA ARG A 424 4.37 -9.26 24.36
C ARG A 424 5.44 -8.89 23.33
N ILE A 425 5.03 -8.54 22.12
CA ILE A 425 5.95 -8.07 21.08
C ILE A 425 6.49 -6.70 21.52
N TYR A 426 5.59 -5.81 21.93
CA TYR A 426 5.93 -4.48 22.39
C TYR A 426 6.96 -4.52 23.50
N ASP A 427 6.80 -5.38 24.52
CA ASP A 427 7.76 -5.54 25.62
C ASP A 427 9.20 -5.81 25.15
N ARG A 428 9.36 -6.50 24.01
CA ARG A 428 10.67 -6.90 23.46
C ARG A 428 11.27 -5.91 22.47
N VAL A 429 10.49 -4.99 21.92
CA VAL A 429 11.01 -3.96 20.99
C VAL A 429 11.70 -2.82 21.77
N PRO A 430 12.74 -2.19 21.19
CA PRO A 430 13.57 -1.24 21.93
C PRO A 430 12.91 0.13 22.13
N VAL A 431 12.11 0.62 21.17
CA VAL A 431 11.51 1.96 21.23
C VAL A 431 10.14 1.89 21.88
N LYS A 432 9.94 2.72 22.91
CA LYS A 432 8.70 2.81 23.69
C LYS A 432 8.05 4.18 23.55
N LEU A 433 6.72 4.19 23.50
CA LEU A 433 5.85 5.36 23.58
C LEU A 433 5.48 5.67 25.03
N ALA A 434 5.10 6.94 25.27
CA ALA A 434 4.56 7.38 26.55
C ALA A 434 3.15 6.84 26.79
N GLU A 435 2.30 6.90 25.76
CA GLU A 435 0.94 6.37 25.79
C GLU A 435 0.83 5.18 24.84
N VAL A 436 0.22 4.10 25.32
CA VAL A 436 0.06 2.85 24.58
C VAL A 436 -1.41 2.57 24.35
N ASN A 437 -1.77 2.29 23.10
CA ASN A 437 -3.12 1.88 22.74
C ASN A 437 -3.05 0.70 21.77
N PHE A 438 -3.16 -0.53 22.29
CA PHE A 438 -3.10 -1.76 21.50
C PHE A 438 -4.28 -1.96 20.54
N GLU A 439 -5.30 -1.12 20.63
CA GLU A 439 -6.46 -1.13 19.75
C GLU A 439 -6.31 -0.13 18.59
N SER A 440 -5.28 0.73 18.62
CA SER A 440 -4.97 1.68 17.56
C SER A 440 -4.21 1.02 16.40
N PRO A 441 -4.66 1.20 15.13
CA PRO A 441 -3.90 0.77 13.95
C PRO A 441 -2.50 1.39 13.87
N HIS A 442 -2.35 2.66 14.25
CA HIS A 442 -1.07 3.37 14.26
C HIS A 442 -0.08 2.72 15.25
N PHE A 443 -0.55 2.40 16.45
CA PHE A 443 0.30 1.73 17.44
C PHE A 443 0.65 0.30 17.02
N LYS A 444 -0.27 -0.40 16.34
CA LYS A 444 0.03 -1.68 15.72
C LYS A 444 1.11 -1.54 14.64
N ALA A 445 1.04 -0.53 13.79
CA ALA A 445 2.08 -0.23 12.79
C ALA A 445 3.43 0.04 13.44
N PHE A 446 3.46 0.84 14.52
CA PHE A 446 4.64 1.13 15.32
C PHE A 446 5.31 -0.14 15.88
N ILE A 447 4.52 -1.07 16.42
CA ILE A 447 5.05 -2.34 16.95
C ILE A 447 5.59 -3.23 15.82
N LEU A 448 4.82 -3.38 14.74
CA LEU A 448 5.14 -4.30 13.66
C LEU A 448 6.36 -3.83 12.85
N LEU A 449 6.55 -2.53 12.70
CA LEU A 449 7.74 -1.98 12.05
C LEU A 449 9.01 -2.25 12.87
N GLN A 450 8.94 -2.13 14.20
CA GLN A 450 10.07 -2.50 15.06
C GLN A 450 10.32 -4.01 15.11
N ALA A 451 9.25 -4.81 15.06
CA ALA A 451 9.36 -6.26 14.93
C ALA A 451 10.05 -6.66 13.62
N HIS A 452 9.86 -5.87 12.55
CA HIS A 452 10.55 -6.03 11.27
C HIS A 452 12.05 -5.78 11.43
N PHE A 453 12.46 -4.62 11.95
CA PHE A 453 13.89 -4.31 12.18
C PHE A 453 14.59 -5.37 13.06
N SER A 454 13.83 -5.95 13.99
CA SER A 454 14.31 -6.98 14.92
C SER A 454 14.22 -8.41 14.36
N ARG A 455 13.73 -8.61 13.13
CA ARG A 455 13.48 -9.93 12.49
C ARG A 455 12.71 -10.90 13.40
N MET A 456 11.72 -10.39 14.15
CA MET A 456 10.94 -11.23 15.07
C MET A 456 10.01 -12.16 14.30
N GLN A 457 9.88 -13.40 14.78
CA GLN A 457 8.92 -14.35 14.23
C GLN A 457 7.49 -13.97 14.66
N LEU A 458 6.66 -13.61 13.69
CA LEU A 458 5.29 -13.18 13.90
C LEU A 458 4.27 -14.27 13.55
N PRO A 459 3.09 -14.31 14.22
CA PRO A 459 1.96 -15.08 13.74
C PRO A 459 1.56 -14.64 12.32
N VAL A 460 1.05 -15.59 11.53
CA VAL A 460 0.69 -15.36 10.12
C VAL A 460 -0.28 -14.18 9.92
N ASP A 461 -1.16 -13.89 10.90
CA ASP A 461 -2.05 -12.71 10.88
C ASP A 461 -1.23 -11.40 10.89
N LEU A 462 -0.32 -11.26 11.86
CA LEU A 462 0.49 -10.06 12.04
C LEU A 462 1.59 -9.91 10.99
N ALA A 463 2.11 -11.02 10.46
CA ALA A 463 3.07 -11.00 9.35
C ALA A 463 2.43 -10.42 8.08
N LYS A 464 1.15 -10.71 7.82
CA LYS A 464 0.41 -10.13 6.69
C LYS A 464 0.12 -8.64 6.89
N ASP A 465 -0.18 -8.23 8.12
CA ASP A 465 -0.32 -6.81 8.45
C ASP A 465 1.00 -6.06 8.28
N GLN A 466 2.11 -6.65 8.73
CA GLN A 466 3.45 -6.12 8.55
C GLN A 466 3.80 -5.97 7.07
N GLU A 467 3.42 -6.93 6.21
CA GLU A 467 3.61 -6.84 4.76
C GLU A 467 2.94 -5.59 4.16
N LEU A 468 1.71 -5.28 4.59
CA LEU A 468 0.97 -4.10 4.14
C LEU A 468 1.62 -2.81 4.63
N ILE A 469 2.13 -2.80 5.87
CA ILE A 469 2.85 -1.66 6.43
C ILE A 469 4.12 -1.39 5.62
N LEU A 470 4.92 -2.42 5.35
CA LEU A 470 6.18 -2.31 4.61
C LEU A 470 5.96 -1.78 3.18
N LYS A 471 4.86 -2.17 2.53
CA LYS A 471 4.50 -1.67 1.18
C LYS A 471 4.20 -0.16 1.14
N LYS A 472 3.75 0.42 2.25
CA LYS A 472 3.36 1.85 2.34
C LYS A 472 4.47 2.72 2.95
N VAL A 473 5.25 2.19 3.90
CA VAL A 473 6.17 2.99 4.74
C VAL A 473 7.30 3.68 3.97
N LEU A 474 7.84 3.09 2.89
CA LEU A 474 8.95 3.71 2.14
C LEU A 474 8.53 5.00 1.42
N VAL A 475 7.28 5.05 0.97
CA VAL A 475 6.70 6.25 0.33
C VAL A 475 6.57 7.36 1.38
N LEU A 476 6.06 7.03 2.57
CA LEU A 476 5.97 7.96 3.70
C LEU A 476 7.34 8.48 4.14
N LEU A 477 8.35 7.61 4.21
CA LEU A 477 9.72 8.02 4.55
C LEU A 477 10.33 8.94 3.50
N SER A 478 10.11 8.66 2.21
CA SER A 478 10.58 9.54 1.14
C SER A 478 9.92 10.92 1.23
N ALA A 479 8.64 10.99 1.57
CA ALA A 479 7.97 12.26 1.81
C ALA A 479 8.48 12.97 3.08
N CYS A 480 8.80 12.24 4.16
CA CYS A 480 9.45 12.85 5.33
C CYS A 480 10.80 13.48 4.97
N VAL A 481 11.60 12.81 4.12
CA VAL A 481 12.87 13.36 3.60
C VAL A 481 12.60 14.68 2.88
N ASP A 482 11.64 14.69 1.95
CA ASP A 482 11.38 15.86 1.13
C ASP A 482 10.82 17.03 1.96
N VAL A 483 9.92 16.76 2.93
CA VAL A 483 9.41 17.78 3.87
C VAL A 483 10.54 18.38 4.71
N LEU A 484 11.39 17.55 5.33
CA LEU A 484 12.51 18.04 6.14
C LEU A 484 13.53 18.81 5.28
N SER A 485 13.77 18.36 4.05
CA SER A 485 14.69 19.03 3.14
C SER A 485 14.17 20.38 2.65
N SER A 486 12.85 20.52 2.45
CA SER A 486 12.23 21.79 2.07
C SER A 486 12.35 22.85 3.16
N GLU A 487 12.45 22.47 4.43
CA GLU A 487 12.72 23.37 5.55
C GLU A 487 14.23 23.48 5.88
N ALA A 488 15.10 23.00 4.97
CA ALA A 488 16.56 23.01 5.12
C ALA A 488 17.07 22.26 6.37
N HIS A 489 16.36 21.21 6.82
CA HIS A 489 16.74 20.47 8.01
C HIS A 489 17.62 19.25 7.70
N LEU A 490 18.86 19.23 8.21
CA LEU A 490 19.81 18.12 7.98
C LEU A 490 19.37 16.80 8.63
N ASN A 491 18.44 16.80 9.58
CA ASN A 491 17.91 15.54 10.15
C ASN A 491 17.03 14.75 9.18
N ALA A 492 16.81 15.23 7.95
CA ALA A 492 16.29 14.43 6.83
C ALA A 492 17.08 13.12 6.65
N MET A 493 18.38 13.12 6.95
CA MET A 493 19.24 11.93 6.87
C MET A 493 18.74 10.77 7.75
N SER A 494 18.14 11.05 8.91
CA SER A 494 17.58 9.99 9.75
C SER A 494 16.36 9.30 9.11
N ALA A 495 15.64 9.96 8.22
CA ALA A 495 14.58 9.31 7.43
C ALA A 495 15.17 8.46 6.28
N MET A 496 16.31 8.87 5.72
CA MET A 496 17.07 8.08 4.73
C MET A 496 17.60 6.79 5.35
N GLU A 497 18.27 6.88 6.51
CA GLU A 497 18.74 5.71 7.28
C GLU A 497 17.58 4.76 7.63
N MET A 498 16.43 5.30 8.05
CA MET A 498 15.26 4.47 8.32
C MET A 498 14.75 3.76 7.06
N SER A 499 14.88 4.35 5.88
CA SER A 499 14.54 3.69 4.62
C SER A 499 15.43 2.47 4.38
N GLN A 500 16.74 2.59 4.63
CA GLN A 500 17.67 1.45 4.58
C GLN A 500 17.28 0.36 5.59
N MET A 501 16.98 0.75 6.84
CA MET A 501 16.52 -0.16 7.91
C MET A 501 15.27 -0.96 7.50
N VAL A 502 14.29 -0.30 6.85
CA VAL A 502 13.07 -0.93 6.33
C VAL A 502 13.39 -1.92 5.24
N VAL A 503 14.21 -1.56 4.27
CA VAL A 503 14.54 -2.43 3.13
C VAL A 503 15.32 -3.66 3.60
N GLN A 504 16.32 -3.47 4.46
CA GLN A 504 17.24 -4.54 4.90
C GLN A 504 16.78 -5.31 6.14
N SER A 505 15.70 -4.87 6.78
CA SER A 505 15.15 -5.50 7.99
C SER A 505 16.21 -5.56 9.10
N MET A 506 16.72 -4.40 9.48
CA MET A 506 17.75 -4.25 10.52
C MET A 506 17.62 -2.92 11.26
N TRP A 507 18.28 -2.81 12.41
CA TRP A 507 18.44 -1.55 13.14
C TRP A 507 19.66 -0.77 12.67
N ASP A 508 19.66 0.54 12.90
CA ASP A 508 20.77 1.47 12.72
C ASP A 508 22.08 1.03 13.41
N ARG A 509 21.94 0.41 14.58
CA ARG A 509 23.06 -0.10 15.40
C ARG A 509 23.49 -1.53 15.07
N ASP A 510 22.81 -2.22 14.16
CA ASP A 510 23.18 -3.57 13.77
C ASP A 510 24.39 -3.53 12.82
N SER A 511 25.20 -4.60 12.79
CA SER A 511 26.31 -4.69 11.84
C SER A 511 25.78 -4.75 10.39
N PRO A 512 26.40 -4.02 9.43
CA PRO A 512 26.08 -4.12 8.01
C PRO A 512 26.11 -5.55 7.48
N LEU A 513 26.94 -6.42 8.06
CA LEU A 513 27.04 -7.85 7.70
C LEU A 513 25.71 -8.61 7.82
N LYS A 514 24.75 -8.12 8.61
CA LYS A 514 23.40 -8.68 8.74
C LYS A 514 22.59 -8.67 7.43
N GLN A 515 23.02 -7.86 6.45
CA GLN A 515 22.43 -7.81 5.10
C GLN A 515 22.82 -9.03 4.26
N ILE A 516 23.96 -9.66 4.56
CA ILE A 516 24.46 -10.82 3.80
C ILE A 516 23.55 -12.04 4.06
N PRO A 517 23.15 -12.79 3.01
CA PRO A 517 22.37 -14.01 3.19
C PRO A 517 23.02 -15.00 4.17
N HIS A 518 22.21 -15.58 5.06
CA HIS A 518 22.62 -16.57 6.07
C HIS A 518 23.50 -16.03 7.22
N PHE A 519 23.68 -14.71 7.34
CA PHE A 519 24.44 -14.10 8.44
C PHE A 519 23.56 -13.88 9.66
N GLU A 520 23.33 -14.97 10.41
CA GLU A 520 22.71 -14.94 11.73
C GLU A 520 23.68 -14.36 12.78
N PRO A 521 23.20 -13.93 13.97
CA PRO A 521 24.04 -13.28 14.98
C PRO A 521 25.33 -14.03 15.34
N GLU A 522 25.31 -15.37 15.36
CA GLU A 522 26.47 -16.21 15.65
C GLU A 522 27.56 -16.11 14.56
N VAL A 523 27.16 -16.03 13.29
CA VAL A 523 28.08 -15.89 12.15
C VAL A 523 28.70 -14.50 12.17
N ILE A 524 27.90 -13.47 12.43
CA ILE A 524 28.37 -12.08 12.54
C ILE A 524 29.39 -11.96 13.69
N GLU A 525 29.12 -12.55 14.86
CA GLU A 525 30.07 -12.54 15.98
C GLU A 525 31.40 -13.24 15.62
N ALA A 526 31.34 -14.35 14.88
CA ALA A 526 32.52 -15.05 14.40
C ALA A 526 33.34 -14.19 13.41
N VAL A 527 32.67 -13.49 12.48
CA VAL A 527 33.32 -12.59 11.51
C VAL A 527 33.93 -11.36 12.21
N ASN A 528 33.18 -10.70 13.10
CA ASN A 528 33.66 -9.58 13.90
C ASN A 528 34.87 -9.96 14.78
N SER A 529 34.90 -11.19 15.31
CA SER A 529 36.04 -11.69 16.10
C SER A 529 37.34 -11.81 15.29
N ASN A 530 37.26 -11.83 13.96
CA ASN A 530 38.40 -11.78 13.05
C ASN A 530 38.74 -10.35 12.60
N GLY A 531 38.08 -9.32 13.15
CA GLY A 531 38.35 -7.91 12.88
C GLY A 531 37.62 -7.33 11.66
N ILE A 532 36.63 -8.04 11.12
CA ILE A 532 35.83 -7.63 9.96
C ILE A 532 34.49 -7.10 10.45
N ASN A 533 34.19 -5.83 10.22
CA ASN A 533 33.00 -5.15 10.76
C ASN A 533 32.02 -4.68 9.69
N ASP A 534 32.49 -4.46 8.46
CA ASP A 534 31.69 -4.04 7.32
C ASP A 534 31.79 -5.02 6.14
N ILE A 535 30.98 -4.76 5.10
CA ILE A 535 30.85 -5.66 3.95
C ILE A 535 32.06 -5.56 3.01
N PHE A 536 32.70 -4.39 2.89
CA PHE A 536 33.89 -4.22 2.05
C PHE A 536 35.09 -4.97 2.66
N GLU A 537 35.31 -4.85 3.97
CA GLU A 537 36.29 -5.65 4.71
C GLU A 537 36.02 -7.16 4.58
N PHE A 538 34.74 -7.56 4.53
CA PHE A 538 34.36 -8.96 4.29
C PHE A 538 34.68 -9.41 2.87
N MET A 539 34.46 -8.57 1.86
CA MET A 539 34.83 -8.85 0.46
C MET A 539 36.32 -9.10 0.33
N ASP A 540 37.14 -8.20 0.86
CA ASP A 540 38.60 -8.31 0.84
C ASP A 540 39.08 -9.57 1.60
N ALA A 541 38.50 -9.83 2.77
CA ALA A 541 38.85 -11.00 3.57
C ALA A 541 38.42 -12.34 2.94
N MET A 542 37.48 -12.32 1.99
CA MET A 542 37.02 -13.52 1.30
C MET A 542 37.83 -13.87 0.05
N ASP A 543 38.79 -13.02 -0.35
CA ASP A 543 39.77 -13.38 -1.38
C ASP A 543 40.86 -14.31 -0.80
N PRO A 544 40.95 -15.59 -1.24
CA PRO A 544 41.96 -16.52 -0.76
C PRO A 544 43.40 -16.10 -1.10
N SER A 545 43.60 -15.24 -2.09
CA SER A 545 44.90 -14.73 -2.50
C SER A 545 45.40 -13.60 -1.60
N GLU A 546 44.48 -12.84 -1.01
CA GLU A 546 44.78 -11.68 -0.16
C GLU A 546 44.72 -12.00 1.33
N ASN A 547 43.90 -12.98 1.76
CA ASN A 547 43.75 -13.35 3.16
C ASN A 547 44.43 -14.69 3.54
N PRO A 548 45.57 -14.65 4.28
CA PRO A 548 46.24 -15.87 4.76
C PRO A 548 45.40 -16.69 5.75
N ASN A 549 44.40 -16.08 6.38
CA ASN A 549 43.50 -16.70 7.36
C ASN A 549 42.16 -17.15 6.74
N TYR A 550 42.02 -17.15 5.41
CA TYR A 550 40.79 -17.50 4.70
C TYR A 550 40.17 -18.83 5.19
N GLU A 551 40.97 -19.91 5.26
CA GLU A 551 40.47 -21.22 5.70
C GLU A 551 39.94 -21.19 7.14
N LYS A 552 40.57 -20.40 8.02
CA LYS A 552 40.15 -20.23 9.40
C LYS A 552 38.85 -19.44 9.48
N LEU A 553 38.71 -18.38 8.68
CA LEU A 553 37.50 -17.56 8.60
C LEU A 553 36.32 -18.39 8.12
N VAL A 554 36.45 -19.08 6.99
CA VAL A 554 35.40 -19.96 6.44
C VAL A 554 34.98 -21.03 7.45
N LYS A 555 35.95 -21.64 8.12
CA LYS A 555 35.68 -22.64 9.16
C LYS A 555 34.96 -22.05 10.38
N SER A 556 35.27 -20.81 10.76
CA SER A 556 34.62 -20.13 11.89
C SER A 556 33.18 -19.74 11.59
N MET A 557 32.84 -19.41 10.33
CA MET A 557 31.47 -19.09 9.93
C MET A 557 30.56 -20.33 9.91
N GLY A 558 31.10 -21.52 9.66
CA GLY A 558 30.32 -22.76 9.65
C GLY A 558 29.30 -22.86 8.51
N LEU A 559 29.41 -22.01 7.48
CA LEU A 559 28.51 -21.99 6.33
C LEU A 559 28.84 -23.10 5.32
N THR A 560 27.81 -23.60 4.64
CA THR A 560 27.97 -24.54 3.53
C THR A 560 28.48 -23.84 2.27
N ASN A 561 29.06 -24.59 1.33
CA ASN A 561 29.50 -24.03 0.03
C ASN A 561 28.36 -23.35 -0.75
N GLN A 562 27.13 -23.83 -0.60
CA GLN A 562 25.96 -23.19 -1.23
C GLN A 562 25.66 -21.82 -0.60
N GLN A 563 25.70 -21.73 0.72
CA GLN A 563 25.48 -20.47 1.46
C GLN A 563 26.61 -19.46 1.22
N LEU A 564 27.85 -19.92 1.13
CA LEU A 564 28.97 -19.07 0.72
C LEU A 564 28.80 -18.56 -0.72
N GLY A 565 28.26 -19.40 -1.61
CA GLY A 565 27.88 -18.97 -2.96
C GLY A 565 26.75 -17.93 -2.97
N ASP A 566 25.76 -18.04 -2.08
CA ASP A 566 24.72 -17.02 -1.89
C ASP A 566 25.31 -15.70 -1.39
N ALA A 567 26.22 -15.76 -0.41
CA ALA A 567 26.91 -14.58 0.12
C ALA A 567 27.76 -13.90 -0.96
N ALA A 568 28.53 -14.66 -1.73
CA ALA A 568 29.35 -14.14 -2.83
C ALA A 568 28.51 -13.49 -3.93
N ARG A 569 27.35 -14.06 -4.27
CA ARG A 569 26.40 -13.42 -5.20
C ARG A 569 25.90 -12.08 -4.67
N PHE A 570 25.61 -11.99 -3.38
CA PHE A 570 25.19 -10.74 -2.78
C PHE A 570 26.30 -9.68 -2.85
N THR A 571 27.50 -10.00 -2.40
CA THR A 571 28.62 -9.03 -2.37
C THR A 571 29.04 -8.58 -3.77
N ASN A 572 29.07 -9.50 -4.73
CA ASN A 572 29.63 -9.20 -6.06
C ASN A 572 28.60 -8.62 -7.04
N GLU A 573 27.34 -9.04 -6.96
CA GLU A 573 26.32 -8.67 -7.95
C GLU A 573 25.27 -7.68 -7.43
N ARG A 574 25.16 -7.47 -6.10
CA ARG A 574 24.02 -6.76 -5.49
C ARG A 574 24.40 -5.60 -4.60
N TYR A 575 25.45 -5.76 -3.77
CA TYR A 575 25.89 -4.71 -2.88
C TYR A 575 26.65 -3.64 -3.69
N PRO A 576 26.25 -2.36 -3.62
CA PRO A 576 26.82 -1.36 -4.51
C PRO A 576 28.20 -0.93 -4.04
N ASN A 577 29.19 -1.04 -4.94
CA ASN A 577 30.49 -0.42 -4.80
C ASN A 577 30.58 0.76 -5.77
N VAL A 578 30.60 1.99 -5.23
CA VAL A 578 30.58 3.24 -6.01
C VAL A 578 31.66 4.18 -5.51
N GLU A 579 32.30 4.90 -6.42
CA GLU A 579 33.28 5.93 -6.10
C GLU A 579 32.69 7.32 -6.37
N LEU A 580 32.70 8.18 -5.35
CA LEU A 580 32.19 9.55 -5.43
C LEU A 580 33.34 10.53 -5.67
N ASN A 581 33.30 11.20 -6.82
CA ASN A 581 34.19 12.31 -7.16
C ASN A 581 33.39 13.60 -7.30
N PHE A 582 33.94 14.73 -6.85
CA PHE A 582 33.29 16.02 -7.00
C PHE A 582 34.29 17.15 -7.21
N GLU A 583 33.87 18.15 -7.98
CA GLU A 583 34.62 19.38 -8.25
C GLU A 583 33.68 20.58 -8.10
N LEU A 584 34.14 21.60 -7.38
CA LEU A 584 33.37 22.83 -7.19
C LEU A 584 33.62 23.79 -8.35
N GLU A 585 32.53 24.29 -8.94
CA GLU A 585 32.58 25.25 -10.04
C GLU A 585 32.90 26.64 -9.47
N ASP A 586 33.91 27.31 -10.03
CA ASP A 586 34.33 28.66 -9.63
C ASP A 586 34.58 28.84 -8.12
N ALA A 587 35.35 27.93 -7.51
CA ALA A 587 35.61 27.88 -6.07
C ALA A 587 36.18 29.14 -5.41
N GLU A 588 36.77 30.04 -6.20
CA GLU A 588 37.33 31.31 -5.71
C GLU A 588 36.29 32.44 -5.67
N ASN A 589 35.12 32.27 -6.31
CA ASN A 589 34.10 33.30 -6.48
C ASN A 589 32.73 32.89 -5.89
N VAL A 590 32.73 32.17 -4.77
CA VAL A 590 31.46 31.87 -4.08
C VAL A 590 30.98 33.12 -3.35
N VAL A 591 29.75 33.54 -3.63
CA VAL A 591 29.11 34.70 -3.00
C VAL A 591 28.00 34.23 -2.07
N ALA A 592 27.94 34.79 -0.86
CA ALA A 592 26.87 34.48 0.09
C ALA A 592 25.52 34.95 -0.46
N GLY A 593 24.50 34.09 -0.39
CA GLY A 593 23.15 34.36 -0.90
C GLY A 593 22.95 34.01 -2.38
N GLU A 594 24.02 33.78 -3.15
CA GLU A 594 23.93 33.39 -4.56
C GLU A 594 24.11 31.87 -4.78
N PRO A 595 23.48 31.31 -5.82
CA PRO A 595 23.61 29.89 -6.14
C PRO A 595 25.02 29.55 -6.62
N SER A 596 25.67 28.63 -5.93
CA SER A 596 26.95 28.01 -6.31
C SER A 596 26.72 26.59 -6.82
N PHE A 597 27.67 26.05 -7.59
CA PHE A 597 27.49 24.75 -8.25
C PHE A 597 28.62 23.77 -7.93
N ILE A 598 28.25 22.50 -7.76
CA ILE A 598 29.16 21.38 -7.57
C ILE A 598 28.87 20.31 -8.63
N ASN A 599 29.91 19.93 -9.37
CA ASN A 599 29.85 18.86 -10.37
C ASN A 599 30.24 17.55 -9.68
N VAL A 600 29.30 16.62 -9.63
CA VAL A 600 29.47 15.31 -9.00
C VAL A 600 29.52 14.22 -10.07
N SER A 601 30.54 13.38 -10.03
CA SER A 601 30.72 12.19 -10.86
C SER A 601 30.74 10.96 -9.97
N ILE A 602 29.85 10.01 -10.24
CA ILE A 602 29.77 8.75 -9.49
C ILE A 602 29.95 7.60 -10.46
N GLU A 603 30.93 6.74 -10.18
CA GLU A 603 31.26 5.59 -10.99
C GLU A 603 31.06 4.31 -10.18
N ARG A 604 30.41 3.31 -10.77
CA ARG A 604 30.22 2.00 -10.15
C ARG A 604 31.35 1.08 -10.57
N ASP A 605 31.96 0.42 -9.60
CA ASP A 605 33.00 -0.58 -9.84
C ASP A 605 32.37 -1.88 -10.36
N VAL A 606 32.29 -1.99 -11.69
CA VAL A 606 31.75 -3.15 -12.41
C VAL A 606 32.55 -3.42 -13.68
N ASP A 607 32.93 -4.69 -13.91
CA ASP A 607 33.64 -5.16 -15.10
C ASP A 607 33.05 -4.61 -16.40
N GLU A 608 33.89 -4.09 -17.32
CA GLU A 608 33.46 -3.42 -18.57
C GLU A 608 32.37 -4.17 -19.36
N ASP A 609 32.42 -5.50 -19.35
CA ASP A 609 31.50 -6.38 -20.08
C ASP A 609 30.17 -6.68 -19.35
N GLN A 610 29.99 -6.23 -18.10
CA GLN A 610 28.82 -6.49 -17.27
C GLN A 610 27.90 -5.26 -17.13
N GLU A 611 26.59 -5.47 -17.22
CA GLU A 611 25.60 -4.44 -16.89
C GLU A 611 25.30 -4.43 -15.38
N PRO A 612 25.22 -3.24 -14.75
CA PRO A 612 24.95 -3.14 -13.32
C PRO A 612 23.53 -3.57 -12.98
N ASN A 613 23.40 -4.45 -11.99
CA ASN A 613 22.11 -4.94 -11.53
C ASN A 613 21.54 -4.06 -10.43
N LEU A 614 20.68 -3.10 -10.80
CA LEU A 614 20.08 -2.14 -9.87
C LEU A 614 18.95 -2.72 -9.02
N THR A 615 18.64 -4.01 -9.16
CA THR A 615 17.59 -4.65 -8.35
C THR A 615 18.15 -4.98 -6.97
N VAL A 616 17.52 -4.40 -5.95
CA VAL A 616 17.94 -4.51 -4.56
C VAL A 616 17.73 -5.93 -4.05
N HIS A 617 18.75 -6.49 -3.40
CA HIS A 617 18.63 -7.73 -2.66
C HIS A 617 18.08 -7.44 -1.26
N ALA A 618 16.78 -7.69 -1.07
CA ALA A 618 16.08 -7.46 0.20
C ALA A 618 15.11 -8.62 0.49
N PRO A 619 15.59 -9.77 1.03
CA PRO A 619 14.78 -10.98 1.17
C PRO A 619 13.60 -10.83 2.15
N PHE A 620 13.65 -9.85 3.05
CA PHE A 620 12.62 -9.58 4.05
C PHE A 620 11.68 -8.44 3.65
N TYR A 621 11.96 -7.72 2.55
CA TYR A 621 11.07 -6.69 2.02
C TYR A 621 10.13 -7.31 0.98
N PRO A 622 8.80 -7.11 1.08
CA PRO A 622 7.85 -7.90 0.31
C PRO A 622 7.66 -7.46 -1.15
N ALA A 623 8.19 -6.30 -1.54
CA ALA A 623 8.07 -5.76 -2.88
C ALA A 623 9.44 -5.74 -3.59
N GLN A 624 9.42 -5.76 -4.92
CA GLN A 624 10.63 -5.49 -5.68
C GLN A 624 11.00 -4.01 -5.56
N LYS A 625 12.30 -3.74 -5.44
CA LYS A 625 12.83 -2.40 -5.29
C LYS A 625 14.05 -2.23 -6.20
N THR A 626 14.11 -1.06 -6.83
CA THR A 626 15.30 -0.57 -7.51
C THR A 626 16.06 0.38 -6.60
N GLU A 627 17.37 0.31 -6.66
CA GLU A 627 18.29 1.13 -5.88
C GLU A 627 18.17 2.61 -6.28
N ASN A 628 18.05 3.51 -5.29
CA ASN A 628 18.19 4.94 -5.49
C ASN A 628 19.12 5.54 -4.43
N TRP A 629 19.56 6.75 -4.69
CA TRP A 629 20.49 7.48 -3.84
C TRP A 629 20.01 8.91 -3.63
N TRP A 630 20.38 9.48 -2.49
CA TRP A 630 20.29 10.91 -2.23
C TRP A 630 21.70 11.51 -2.24
N LEU A 631 21.86 12.53 -3.06
CA LEU A 631 22.98 13.46 -2.99
C LEU A 631 22.54 14.65 -2.14
N VAL A 632 23.24 14.92 -1.05
CA VAL A 632 22.89 15.97 -0.10
C VAL A 632 24.11 16.82 0.18
N VAL A 633 23.99 18.13 0.01
CA VAL A 633 25.00 19.08 0.49
C VAL A 633 24.48 19.68 1.79
N GLY A 634 25.24 19.51 2.87
CA GLY A 634 24.83 19.97 4.19
C GLY A 634 25.99 20.56 4.98
N GLU A 635 25.65 21.37 5.98
CA GLU A 635 26.58 21.92 6.95
C GLU A 635 26.28 21.32 8.33
N GLU A 636 27.17 20.47 8.82
CA GLU A 636 26.96 19.76 10.10
C GLU A 636 26.96 20.69 11.32
N SER A 637 27.73 21.78 11.25
CA SER A 637 27.89 22.74 12.35
C SER A 637 26.58 23.46 12.67
N THR A 638 25.84 23.88 11.63
CA THR A 638 24.55 24.58 11.71
C THR A 638 23.37 23.61 11.66
N LYS A 639 23.59 22.38 11.19
CA LYS A 639 22.57 21.36 10.89
C LYS A 639 21.61 21.78 9.78
N ASN A 640 22.12 22.59 8.85
CA ASN A 640 21.36 23.03 7.69
C ASN A 640 21.64 22.11 6.50
N LEU A 641 20.58 21.79 5.76
CA LEU A 641 20.63 21.15 4.46
C LEU A 641 20.57 22.24 3.41
N LEU A 642 21.57 22.29 2.52
CA LEU A 642 21.68 23.33 1.50
C LEU A 642 21.11 22.88 0.15
N SER A 643 21.30 21.60 -0.18
CA SER A 643 20.81 21.02 -1.44
C SER A 643 20.56 19.54 -1.31
N ILE A 644 19.58 19.02 -2.05
CA ILE A 644 19.26 17.61 -2.12
C ILE A 644 18.83 17.23 -3.54
N LYS A 645 19.28 16.05 -4.00
CA LYS A 645 18.82 15.46 -5.25
C LYS A 645 18.76 13.95 -5.16
N LYS A 646 17.59 13.39 -5.49
CA LYS A 646 17.42 11.94 -5.61
C LYS A 646 17.86 11.48 -7.00
N VAL A 647 18.71 10.47 -7.07
CA VAL A 647 19.31 9.97 -8.30
C VAL A 647 19.31 8.45 -8.36
N THR A 648 19.37 7.90 -9.57
CA THR A 648 19.58 6.47 -9.82
C THR A 648 20.93 6.31 -10.52
N ILE A 649 21.82 5.53 -9.93
CA ILE A 649 23.20 5.37 -10.39
C ILE A 649 23.31 4.08 -11.19
N GLY A 650 23.49 4.20 -12.51
CA GLY A 650 23.79 3.08 -13.40
C GLY A 650 25.26 2.66 -13.28
N ARG A 651 25.99 2.71 -14.40
CA ARG A 651 27.45 2.52 -14.43
C ARG A 651 28.20 3.79 -14.06
N GLU A 652 27.81 4.91 -14.65
CA GLU A 652 28.37 6.23 -14.39
C GLU A 652 27.21 7.22 -14.34
N LEU A 653 27.32 8.20 -13.45
CA LEU A 653 26.37 9.29 -13.34
C LEU A 653 27.13 10.60 -13.11
N LYS A 654 26.88 11.60 -13.97
CA LYS A 654 27.37 12.97 -13.80
C LYS A 654 26.20 13.90 -13.54
N VAL A 655 26.26 14.64 -12.44
CA VAL A 655 25.20 15.54 -12.00
C VAL A 655 25.79 16.85 -11.54
N ARG A 656 25.21 17.95 -12.02
CA ARG A 656 25.41 19.29 -11.46
C ARG A 656 24.37 19.51 -10.36
N LEU A 657 24.84 19.89 -9.18
CA LEU A 657 24.04 20.26 -8.00
C LEU A 657 24.28 21.74 -7.71
N ASP A 658 23.22 22.47 -7.47
CA ASP A 658 23.24 23.84 -6.99
C ASP A 658 23.06 23.88 -5.47
N PHE A 659 23.76 24.77 -4.78
CA PHE A 659 23.63 25.01 -3.35
C PHE A 659 23.90 26.48 -3.05
N THR A 660 23.26 27.01 -2.01
CA THR A 660 23.40 28.42 -1.61
C THR A 660 23.94 28.52 -0.20
N VAL A 661 25.02 29.27 0.00
CA VAL A 661 25.60 29.52 1.32
C VAL A 661 24.94 30.77 1.93
N PRO A 662 24.33 30.69 3.12
CA PRO A 662 23.49 31.77 3.63
C PRO A 662 24.25 32.96 4.21
N THR A 663 25.50 32.78 4.63
CA THR A 663 26.28 33.82 5.32
C THR A 663 27.68 33.96 4.72
N PRO A 664 28.28 35.15 4.76
CA PRO A 664 29.66 35.34 4.34
C PRO A 664 30.63 34.70 5.36
N GLY A 665 31.78 34.25 4.85
CA GLY A 665 32.85 33.66 5.63
C GLY A 665 33.18 32.23 5.23
N LYS A 666 33.98 31.56 6.06
CA LYS A 666 34.41 30.18 5.82
C LYS A 666 33.35 29.19 6.32
N HIS A 667 32.89 28.32 5.42
CA HIS A 667 31.95 27.24 5.68
C HIS A 667 32.59 25.89 5.41
N ASP A 668 32.47 24.97 6.37
CA ASP A 668 32.89 23.58 6.21
C ASP A 668 31.64 22.74 5.89
N LEU A 669 31.56 22.31 4.63
CA LEU A 669 30.42 21.59 4.06
C LEU A 669 30.74 20.11 3.90
N THR A 670 29.70 19.29 3.86
CA THR A 670 29.80 17.85 3.62
C THR A 670 28.87 17.48 2.47
N LEU A 671 29.42 16.76 1.48
CA LEU A 671 28.63 16.12 0.43
C LEU A 671 28.32 14.69 0.87
N PHE A 672 27.06 14.40 1.15
CA PHE A 672 26.61 13.07 1.49
C PHE A 672 26.05 12.36 0.26
N LEU A 673 26.48 11.13 0.05
CA LEU A 673 25.88 10.16 -0.85
C LEU A 673 25.25 9.06 0.01
N MET A 674 23.92 9.04 0.09
CA MET A 674 23.19 8.05 0.89
C MET A 674 22.36 7.11 0.03
N SER A 675 22.43 5.81 0.31
CA SER A 675 21.57 4.81 -0.32
C SER A 675 20.17 4.83 0.30
N ASP A 676 19.14 4.56 -0.51
CA ASP A 676 17.78 4.30 0.00
C ASP A 676 17.51 2.85 0.39
N SER A 677 18.52 1.98 0.20
CA SER A 677 18.35 0.53 0.16
C SER A 677 19.36 -0.26 0.96
N TYR A 678 20.61 0.20 1.08
CA TYR A 678 21.68 -0.54 1.72
C TYR A 678 22.33 0.29 2.83
N VAL A 679 22.79 -0.39 3.87
CA VAL A 679 23.53 0.22 4.99
C VAL A 679 25.03 -0.03 4.78
N GLY A 680 25.86 0.96 5.11
CA GLY A 680 27.33 0.85 5.08
C GLY A 680 27.99 1.27 3.77
N VAL A 681 27.22 1.74 2.79
CA VAL A 681 27.72 2.26 1.50
C VAL A 681 27.71 3.78 1.42
N ASP A 682 27.23 4.44 2.47
CA ASP A 682 27.06 5.89 2.49
C ASP A 682 28.43 6.57 2.59
N GLN A 683 28.63 7.64 1.81
CA GLN A 683 29.88 8.40 1.77
C GLN A 683 29.62 9.85 2.17
N ALA A 684 30.56 10.47 2.87
CA ALA A 684 30.42 11.82 3.41
C ALA A 684 31.74 12.64 3.33
N PRO A 685 32.33 12.86 2.15
CA PRO A 685 33.49 13.72 2.03
C PRO A 685 33.19 15.18 2.42
N THR A 686 34.11 15.77 3.19
CA THR A 686 34.04 17.17 3.65
C THR A 686 34.86 18.08 2.74
N PHE A 687 34.38 19.29 2.48
CA PHE A 687 35.08 20.34 1.73
C PHE A 687 34.81 21.71 2.35
N SER A 688 35.72 22.66 2.15
CA SER A 688 35.55 24.03 2.67
C SER A 688 35.27 25.00 1.51
N VAL A 689 34.43 25.99 1.79
CA VAL A 689 34.11 27.09 0.87
C VAL A 689 34.30 28.42 1.61
N GLU A 690 34.85 29.42 0.93
CA GLU A 690 34.97 30.79 1.45
C GLU A 690 33.98 31.66 0.66
N ALA A 691 32.89 32.05 1.31
CA ALA A 691 31.84 32.86 0.70
C ALA A 691 32.13 34.35 0.93
N ALA A 692 32.24 35.11 -0.16
CA ALA A 692 32.34 36.57 -0.11
C ALA A 692 31.01 37.20 0.33
N GLU A 693 31.07 38.38 0.92
CA GLU A 693 29.90 39.23 1.17
C GLU A 693 29.38 39.74 -0.19
N GLY A 694 28.11 39.48 -0.50
CA GLY A 694 27.50 39.98 -1.73
C GLY A 694 27.47 41.50 -1.74
N GLU A 695 27.67 42.12 -2.90
CA GLU A 695 27.46 43.56 -3.04
C GLU A 695 25.97 43.82 -2.82
N GLU A 696 25.60 44.57 -1.77
CA GLU A 696 24.28 45.21 -1.70
C GLU A 696 24.21 46.14 -2.92
N GLU A 697 23.46 45.76 -3.95
CA GLU A 697 23.04 46.73 -4.97
C GLU A 697 22.21 47.78 -4.23
N ASP A 698 22.83 48.93 -3.95
CA ASP A 698 22.15 50.15 -3.52
C ASP A 698 21.06 50.45 -4.57
N GLU A 699 19.80 50.12 -4.27
CA GLU A 699 18.61 50.50 -5.06
C GLU A 699 18.38 52.04 -5.14
N ASP A 700 19.37 52.85 -4.74
CA ASP A 700 19.26 54.31 -4.63
C ASP A 700 19.90 55.10 -5.81
N GLU A 701 20.47 54.47 -6.85
CA GLU A 701 21.08 55.17 -8.00
C GLU A 701 20.27 55.18 -9.33
N GLU A 702 18.98 54.85 -9.34
CA GLU A 702 18.09 55.07 -10.51
C GLU A 702 17.12 56.27 -10.35
N MET A 703 17.51 57.30 -9.60
CA MET A 703 16.81 58.60 -9.61
C MET A 703 17.75 59.80 -9.82
N GLU A 704 18.64 59.76 -10.81
CA GLU A 704 19.19 60.99 -11.41
C GLU A 704 19.83 60.70 -12.79
N GLU A 705 19.02 60.70 -13.85
CA GLU A 705 19.35 61.32 -15.16
C GLU A 705 18.13 61.54 -16.08
#